data_AF-A0A177FNS9-F1
#
_entry.id   AF-A0A177FNS9-F1
#
_cell.length_a   1.000
_cell.length_b   1.000
_cell.length_c   1.000
_cell.angle_alpha   90.00
_cell.angle_beta   90.00
_cell.angle_gamma   90.00
#
_symmetry.space_group_name_H-M   'P 1'
#
loop_
_entity.id
_entity.type
_entity.pdbx_description
1 polymer ?
#
loop_
_entity_poly.entity_id
_entity_poly.type
_entity_poly.pdbx_seq_one_letter_code
_entity_poly.pdbx_strand_id
1 'polypeptide(L)'
;MKDTSLSKVIVVGAGPAGLLLALMLAKHGISVDVVEAKDAVDSRPRGAAYGPAAVSVLRRAGVLDRIRQEGLCVDSFTWRRVDGTVINRLTGMNRNPDKGGFICLPVYDLACLLYNELSQFPNAQVHWNHRVTAVLQDESRAWVECENGKSFAGDFVVGCDGGTSTVRKSLFGSNFPGHTWDAIMVATNIDMLIFVLDFQIRGYDFSKYGWEDTSWIVDPEHWAVVALIDQQGTWRVSYGEKGSLSHDELYERMPAKLQRILPGNPTSDQYTIERFSPYKLHQRCTEKMRVGRILLAGDAAHLNNPMGGLGLTTGISDVGGLAECLEGIHDGKAGHEILDQYDQIRREIYRTVTDPVSTANLARVRSDPAALAGGQDPFFAMLDRSREDASVLDEIEKKDMGLLVDFTQFYHTNKVNGHTNGLATSHASLTHWDRLVRYVSAKTGQTRYGEPLADLNADIDQLMAEGTLKVRPLEGSNWLAARPSADEKEDLVKELLGPLTPTDVPIIRCTGLNYRTHIIESNWDIPTNPTLFIKPGQAVGDTRAPIPVPKLSQSKCDYEGELTIVIGKDAKNVSEEQALDYVAGYVVGNDVSCRDWQLDKDKAGMMPQWCFGKSFDKYAPVGPAIVSPKVLGDASGLRLRTYVNGELRQDANTSDLCFGVRKLVSFYSTGQTLEAGSLIMTGTPGGVAAAMKVPQYLQDGDEVVVEIEGIGKLRNVIKFDE
;
A
#
# COMPACT_ATOMS: atom_id res chain seq x y z
N MET A 1 -4.25 32.67 0.38
CA MET A 1 -4.78 31.30 0.48
C MET A 1 -5.26 31.09 1.90
N LYS A 2 -6.48 30.57 2.12
CA LYS A 2 -6.91 30.14 3.46
C LYS A 2 -5.96 29.03 3.90
N ASP A 3 -5.46 29.13 5.12
CA ASP A 3 -4.58 28.16 5.78
C ASP A 3 -5.20 26.76 5.67
N THR A 4 -4.61 25.89 4.84
CA THR A 4 -5.03 24.50 4.64
C THR A 4 -4.27 23.52 5.53
N SER A 5 -3.41 24.02 6.42
CA SER A 5 -2.68 23.14 7.33
C SER A 5 -3.64 22.56 8.37
N LEU A 6 -3.82 21.25 8.37
CA LEU A 6 -4.55 20.56 9.42
C LEU A 6 -3.79 20.75 10.73
N SER A 7 -4.43 21.35 11.73
CA SER A 7 -3.79 21.69 13.00
C SER A 7 -4.20 20.74 14.12
N LYS A 8 -5.49 20.38 14.15
CA LYS A 8 -6.10 19.66 15.26
C LYS A 8 -7.15 18.65 14.80
N VAL A 9 -7.10 17.45 15.37
CA VAL A 9 -8.09 16.39 15.14
C VAL A 9 -8.78 16.02 16.46
N ILE A 10 -10.09 15.86 16.42
CA ILE A 10 -10.88 15.32 17.54
C ILE A 10 -11.16 13.85 17.25
N VAL A 11 -10.70 12.96 18.12
CA VAL A 11 -10.96 11.52 18.02
C VAL A 11 -12.01 11.14 19.06
N VAL A 12 -13.11 10.53 18.65
CA VAL A 12 -14.18 10.11 19.56
C VAL A 12 -14.03 8.62 19.85
N GLY A 13 -13.77 8.27 21.11
CA GLY A 13 -13.55 6.89 21.58
C GLY A 13 -12.08 6.57 21.83
N ALA A 14 -11.76 6.14 23.07
CA ALA A 14 -10.44 5.71 23.51
C ALA A 14 -10.26 4.18 23.46
N GLY A 15 -10.84 3.53 22.45
CA GLY A 15 -10.51 2.15 22.10
C GLY A 15 -9.19 2.06 21.33
N PRO A 16 -8.72 0.84 20.99
CA PRO A 16 -7.47 0.65 20.25
C PRO A 16 -7.39 1.47 18.96
N ALA A 17 -8.47 1.56 18.18
CA ALA A 17 -8.50 2.33 16.95
C ALA A 17 -8.30 3.83 17.18
N GLY A 18 -9.00 4.42 18.16
CA GLY A 18 -8.89 5.84 18.47
C GLY A 18 -7.55 6.21 19.10
N LEU A 19 -7.07 5.41 20.06
CA LEU A 19 -5.77 5.64 20.70
C LEU A 19 -4.60 5.47 19.73
N LEU A 20 -4.67 4.48 18.82
CA LEU A 20 -3.65 4.27 17.79
C LEU A 20 -3.62 5.44 16.81
N LEU A 21 -4.78 5.90 16.33
CA LEU A 21 -4.86 7.07 15.45
C LEU A 21 -4.28 8.31 16.14
N ALA A 22 -4.69 8.56 17.37
CA ALA A 22 -4.20 9.69 18.15
C ALA A 22 -2.68 9.63 18.35
N LEU A 23 -2.12 8.45 18.62
CA LEU A 23 -0.68 8.26 18.79
C LEU A 23 0.09 8.55 17.50
N MET A 24 -0.38 8.05 16.36
CA MET A 24 0.27 8.29 15.06
C MET A 24 0.23 9.78 14.70
N LEU A 25 -0.94 10.42 14.80
CA LEU A 25 -1.08 11.84 14.52
C LEU A 25 -0.25 12.72 15.49
N ALA A 26 -0.25 12.40 16.78
CA ALA A 26 0.54 13.14 17.77
C ALA A 26 2.05 13.02 17.52
N LYS A 27 2.53 11.83 17.15
CA LYS A 27 3.92 11.60 16.72
C LYS A 27 4.30 12.42 15.50
N HIS A 28 3.34 12.66 14.61
CA HIS A 28 3.52 13.48 13.40
C HIS A 28 3.27 14.98 13.64
N GLY A 29 3.17 15.43 14.90
CA GLY A 29 3.05 16.85 15.25
C GLY A 29 1.65 17.45 15.19
N ILE A 30 0.63 16.65 14.85
CA ILE A 30 -0.77 17.08 14.83
C ILE A 30 -1.32 17.13 16.26
N SER A 31 -2.09 18.17 16.61
CA SER A 31 -2.74 18.23 17.93
C SER A 31 -3.96 17.31 17.99
N VAL A 32 -4.12 16.54 19.06
CA VAL A 32 -5.24 15.57 19.16
C VAL A 32 -5.94 15.64 20.51
N ASP A 33 -7.26 15.77 20.50
CA ASP A 33 -8.11 15.50 21.66
C ASP A 33 -8.85 14.18 21.44
N VAL A 34 -8.66 13.21 22.33
CA VAL A 34 -9.45 11.98 22.38
C VAL A 34 -10.58 12.18 23.38
N VAL A 35 -11.84 12.02 22.96
CA VAL A 35 -13.03 12.23 23.78
C VAL A 35 -13.67 10.88 24.07
N GLU A 36 -13.69 10.47 25.34
CA GLU A 36 -14.18 9.15 25.77
C GLU A 36 -15.32 9.26 26.79
N ALA A 37 -16.36 8.45 26.59
CA ALA A 37 -17.55 8.43 27.43
C ALA A 37 -17.29 7.79 28.81
N LYS A 38 -16.37 6.83 28.88
CA LYS A 38 -15.98 6.14 30.12
C LYS A 38 -14.97 6.94 30.94
N ASP A 39 -14.78 6.51 32.18
CA ASP A 39 -13.76 7.02 33.11
C ASP A 39 -12.40 6.32 32.97
N ALA A 40 -12.35 5.18 32.25
CA ALA A 40 -11.15 4.41 31.99
C ALA A 40 -11.28 3.59 30.68
N VAL A 41 -10.15 2.99 30.26
CA VAL A 41 -10.10 2.05 29.12
C VAL A 41 -11.09 0.89 29.30
N ASP A 42 -11.76 0.50 28.22
CA ASP A 42 -12.76 -0.57 28.24
C ASP A 42 -12.14 -1.95 28.56
N SER A 43 -12.48 -2.49 29.72
CA SER A 43 -12.02 -3.81 30.19
C SER A 43 -12.87 -4.99 29.70
N ARG A 44 -13.82 -4.83 28.80
CA ARG A 44 -14.57 -5.99 28.28
C ARG A 44 -13.70 -6.86 27.36
N PRO A 45 -13.78 -8.20 27.44
CA PRO A 45 -13.00 -9.09 26.57
C PRO A 45 -13.53 -9.02 25.12
N ARG A 46 -12.71 -8.52 24.19
CA ARG A 46 -13.03 -8.49 22.73
C ARG A 46 -11.88 -9.08 21.90
N GLY A 47 -11.45 -8.45 20.81
CA GLY A 47 -10.30 -8.92 20.02
C GLY A 47 -9.05 -9.15 20.87
N ALA A 48 -8.15 -10.01 20.39
CA ALA A 48 -6.90 -10.29 21.07
C ALA A 48 -5.75 -10.58 20.11
N ALA A 49 -6.03 -11.21 18.96
CA ALA A 49 -5.03 -11.51 17.94
C ALA A 49 -5.17 -10.61 16.71
N TYR A 50 -4.04 -10.32 16.06
CA TYR A 50 -3.94 -9.42 14.91
C TYR A 50 -3.01 -10.00 13.85
N GLY A 51 -3.41 -9.87 12.58
CA GLY A 51 -2.65 -10.35 11.44
C GLY A 51 -1.51 -9.42 10.99
N PRO A 52 -0.65 -9.88 10.06
CA PRO A 52 0.47 -9.14 9.48
C PRO A 52 0.16 -7.68 9.09
N ALA A 53 -1.00 -7.41 8.50
CA ALA A 53 -1.43 -6.07 8.11
C ALA A 53 -1.50 -5.10 9.30
N ALA A 54 -2.13 -5.54 10.39
CA ALA A 54 -2.22 -4.75 11.61
C ALA A 54 -0.85 -4.61 12.30
N VAL A 55 -0.03 -5.67 12.27
CA VAL A 55 1.34 -5.64 12.78
C VAL A 55 2.19 -4.60 12.08
N SER A 56 2.02 -4.43 10.76
CA SER A 56 2.69 -3.38 10.00
C SER A 56 2.33 -1.97 10.51
N VAL A 57 1.05 -1.71 10.78
CA VAL A 57 0.62 -0.41 11.36
C VAL A 57 1.16 -0.22 12.77
N LEU A 58 1.11 -1.23 13.62
CA LEU A 58 1.64 -1.19 14.99
C LEU A 58 3.17 -0.97 15.01
N ARG A 59 3.88 -1.51 14.01
CA ARG A 59 5.31 -1.24 13.80
C ARG A 59 5.54 0.24 13.47
N ARG A 60 4.78 0.80 12.52
CA ARG A 60 4.88 2.22 12.15
C ARG A 60 4.54 3.15 13.32
N ALA A 61 3.56 2.77 14.14
CA ALA A 61 3.24 3.48 15.37
C ALA A 61 4.34 3.35 16.46
N GLY A 62 5.37 2.51 16.25
CA GLY A 62 6.51 2.35 17.16
C GLY A 62 6.19 1.61 18.45
N VAL A 63 5.17 0.75 18.47
CA VAL A 63 4.72 0.03 19.67
C VAL A 63 4.92 -1.48 19.59
N LEU A 64 5.34 -2.00 18.43
CA LEU A 64 5.44 -3.44 18.19
C LEU A 64 6.38 -4.16 19.15
N ASP A 65 7.53 -3.58 19.49
CA ASP A 65 8.50 -4.24 20.37
C ASP A 65 7.95 -4.44 21.79
N ARG A 66 7.25 -3.43 22.32
CA ARG A 66 6.54 -3.55 23.60
C ARG A 66 5.42 -4.58 23.54
N ILE A 67 4.66 -4.61 22.45
CA ILE A 67 3.60 -5.61 22.27
C ILE A 67 4.19 -7.03 22.25
N ARG A 68 5.37 -7.23 21.65
CA ARG A 68 6.06 -8.53 21.67
C ARG A 68 6.58 -8.92 23.05
N GLN A 69 6.97 -7.94 23.85
CA GLN A 69 7.42 -8.16 25.22
C GLN A 69 6.26 -8.55 26.16
N GLU A 70 5.12 -7.86 26.02
CA GLU A 70 3.96 -8.01 26.91
C GLU A 70 2.97 -9.10 26.42
N GLY A 71 2.92 -9.35 25.11
CA GLY A 71 1.99 -10.28 24.47
C GLY A 71 2.59 -11.65 24.13
N LEU A 72 1.94 -12.32 23.17
CA LEU A 72 2.30 -13.63 22.63
C LEU A 72 2.50 -13.55 21.12
N CYS A 73 3.43 -14.34 20.59
CA CYS A 73 3.52 -14.61 19.16
C CYS A 73 2.71 -15.88 18.85
N VAL A 74 1.66 -15.76 18.04
CA VAL A 74 0.77 -16.88 17.68
C VAL A 74 1.35 -17.60 16.46
N ASP A 75 1.92 -18.78 16.65
CA ASP A 75 2.52 -19.52 15.53
C ASP A 75 1.53 -20.46 14.82
N SER A 76 0.50 -20.91 15.54
CA SER A 76 -0.39 -21.94 15.02
C SER A 76 -1.89 -21.73 15.25
N PHE A 77 -2.66 -22.15 14.25
CA PHE A 77 -4.12 -22.22 14.30
C PHE A 77 -4.55 -23.65 14.01
N THR A 78 -5.32 -24.26 14.91
CA THR A 78 -5.79 -25.63 14.75
C THR A 78 -7.31 -25.68 14.68
N TRP A 79 -7.86 -26.38 13.69
CA TRP A 79 -9.29 -26.67 13.60
C TRP A 79 -9.55 -28.08 14.11
N ARG A 80 -10.52 -28.23 15.00
CA ARG A 80 -10.80 -29.47 15.73
C ARG A 80 -12.29 -29.78 15.76
N ARG A 81 -12.60 -31.06 15.97
CA ARG A 81 -13.91 -31.52 16.42
C ARG A 81 -14.07 -31.27 17.92
N VAL A 82 -15.31 -31.35 18.42
CA VAL A 82 -15.63 -31.20 19.85
C VAL A 82 -14.90 -32.22 20.73
N ASP A 83 -14.63 -33.42 20.22
CA ASP A 83 -13.88 -34.46 20.93
C ASP A 83 -12.35 -34.21 20.97
N GLY A 84 -11.89 -33.10 20.39
CA GLY A 84 -10.48 -32.71 20.32
C GLY A 84 -9.72 -33.21 19.09
N THR A 85 -10.33 -34.08 18.26
CA THR A 85 -9.73 -34.60 17.03
C THR A 85 -9.38 -33.46 16.07
N VAL A 86 -8.13 -33.41 15.61
CA VAL A 86 -7.66 -32.41 14.65
C VAL A 86 -8.29 -32.67 13.28
N ILE A 87 -8.89 -31.64 12.71
CA ILE A 87 -9.37 -31.61 11.32
C ILE A 87 -8.26 -31.11 10.42
N ASN A 88 -7.70 -29.94 10.73
CA ASN A 88 -6.58 -29.35 10.02
C ASN A 88 -5.78 -28.42 10.95
N ARG A 89 -4.56 -28.06 10.55
CA ARG A 89 -3.64 -27.22 11.31
C ARG A 89 -2.81 -26.36 10.36
N LEU A 90 -2.64 -25.09 10.76
CA LEU A 90 -1.72 -24.13 10.16
C LEU A 90 -0.65 -23.79 11.20
N THR A 91 0.63 -23.81 10.81
CA THR A 91 1.80 -23.52 11.66
C THR A 91 2.78 -22.63 10.91
N GLY A 92 3.78 -22.06 11.59
CA GLY A 92 4.78 -21.21 10.95
C GLY A 92 4.26 -19.80 10.63
N MET A 93 3.25 -19.34 11.36
CA MET A 93 2.69 -18.00 11.23
C MET A 93 3.62 -16.92 11.75
N ASN A 94 4.63 -17.28 12.55
CA ASN A 94 5.69 -16.38 13.00
C ASN A 94 7.08 -16.75 12.47
N ARG A 95 7.18 -17.48 11.34
CA ARG A 95 8.47 -17.87 10.72
C ARG A 95 9.36 -16.68 10.32
N ASN A 96 8.76 -15.51 10.05
CA ASN A 96 9.45 -14.27 9.71
C ASN A 96 9.12 -13.17 10.74
N PRO A 97 9.68 -13.23 11.96
CA PRO A 97 9.35 -12.26 13.01
C PRO A 97 9.64 -10.83 12.56
N ASP A 98 10.66 -10.59 11.73
CA ASP A 98 10.97 -9.23 11.25
C ASP A 98 9.92 -8.68 10.28
N LYS A 99 9.32 -9.52 9.43
CA LYS A 99 8.30 -9.13 8.44
C LYS A 99 6.90 -8.98 9.05
N GLY A 100 6.66 -9.64 10.18
CA GLY A 100 5.43 -9.54 10.97
C GLY A 100 4.60 -10.80 10.82
N GLY A 101 4.49 -11.56 11.90
CA GLY A 101 3.55 -12.67 12.02
C GLY A 101 2.33 -12.29 12.85
N PHE A 102 1.58 -13.29 13.32
CA PHE A 102 0.43 -13.03 14.20
C PHE A 102 0.89 -12.75 15.63
N ILE A 103 0.37 -11.68 16.21
CA ILE A 103 0.59 -11.34 17.61
C ILE A 103 -0.74 -11.41 18.36
N CYS A 104 -0.67 -11.78 19.64
CA CYS A 104 -1.79 -11.73 20.55
C CYS A 104 -1.47 -10.81 21.73
N LEU A 105 -2.27 -9.75 21.86
CA LEU A 105 -2.33 -8.88 23.03
C LEU A 105 -3.80 -8.44 23.17
N PRO A 106 -4.51 -8.81 24.24
CA PRO A 106 -5.91 -8.46 24.41
C PRO A 106 -6.16 -6.96 24.21
N VAL A 107 -7.30 -6.61 23.60
CA VAL A 107 -7.63 -5.20 23.29
C VAL A 107 -7.50 -4.24 24.47
N TYR A 108 -7.74 -4.72 25.69
CA TYR A 108 -7.61 -3.92 26.90
C TYR A 108 -6.14 -3.56 27.14
N ASP A 109 -5.24 -4.54 27.09
CA ASP A 109 -3.81 -4.35 27.30
C ASP A 109 -3.20 -3.52 26.16
N LEU A 110 -3.63 -3.77 24.91
CA LEU A 110 -3.24 -2.93 23.77
C LEU A 110 -3.68 -1.47 23.96
N ALA A 111 -4.93 -1.23 24.37
CA ALA A 111 -5.41 0.13 24.60
C ALA A 111 -4.67 0.81 25.78
N CYS A 112 -4.39 0.09 26.87
CA CYS A 112 -3.57 0.60 27.97
C CYS A 112 -2.15 0.97 27.50
N LEU A 113 -1.51 0.12 26.70
CA LEU A 113 -0.19 0.39 26.12
C LEU A 113 -0.23 1.65 25.25
N LEU A 114 -1.18 1.73 24.31
CA LEU A 114 -1.33 2.89 23.43
C LEU A 114 -1.63 4.18 24.20
N TYR A 115 -2.45 4.11 25.25
CA TYR A 115 -2.74 5.24 26.13
C TYR A 115 -1.49 5.72 26.86
N ASN A 116 -0.68 4.80 27.39
CA ASN A 116 0.57 5.12 28.08
C ASN A 116 1.60 5.75 27.12
N GLU A 117 1.68 5.28 25.88
CA GLU A 117 2.52 5.88 24.84
C GLU A 117 2.01 7.27 24.44
N LEU A 118 0.71 7.42 24.19
CA LEU A 118 0.09 8.70 23.83
C LEU A 118 0.28 9.76 24.91
N SER A 119 0.22 9.38 26.18
CA SER A 119 0.37 10.29 27.34
C SER A 119 1.75 10.95 27.43
N GLN A 120 2.74 10.47 26.66
CA GLN A 120 4.07 11.09 26.57
C GLN A 120 4.10 12.30 25.63
N PHE A 121 3.07 12.49 24.79
CA PHE A 121 3.02 13.56 23.78
C PHE A 121 2.24 14.77 24.31
N PRO A 122 2.86 15.96 24.46
CA PRO A 122 2.20 17.15 25.01
C PRO A 122 1.12 17.73 24.09
N ASN A 123 1.13 17.38 22.80
CA ASN A 123 0.14 17.76 21.80
C ASN A 123 -1.06 16.79 21.73
N ALA A 124 -1.15 15.82 22.64
CA ALA A 124 -2.29 14.91 22.73
C ALA A 124 -2.90 14.89 24.14
N GLN A 125 -4.23 14.85 24.22
CA GLN A 125 -4.95 14.74 25.48
C GLN A 125 -6.15 13.80 25.39
N VAL A 126 -6.34 12.94 26.39
CA VAL A 126 -7.54 12.10 26.53
C VAL A 126 -8.48 12.70 27.58
N HIS A 127 -9.72 12.92 27.19
CA HIS A 127 -10.79 13.51 27.98
C HIS A 127 -11.80 12.43 28.37
N TRP A 128 -11.57 11.79 29.51
CA TRP A 128 -12.46 10.80 30.13
C TRP A 128 -13.75 11.45 30.66
N ASN A 129 -14.85 10.69 30.77
CA ASN A 129 -16.17 11.15 31.23
C ASN A 129 -16.81 12.25 30.35
N HIS A 130 -16.59 12.17 29.03
CA HIS A 130 -17.15 13.07 28.03
C HIS A 130 -17.91 12.26 26.98
N ARG A 131 -19.14 11.85 27.30
CA ARG A 131 -19.99 11.15 26.32
C ARG A 131 -20.45 12.13 25.25
N VAL A 132 -20.02 11.90 24.02
CA VAL A 132 -20.52 12.61 22.84
C VAL A 132 -21.99 12.27 22.60
N THR A 133 -22.79 13.32 22.37
CA THR A 133 -24.23 13.26 22.10
C THR A 133 -24.59 13.75 20.70
N ALA A 134 -23.79 14.67 20.14
CA ALA A 134 -23.94 15.18 18.79
C ALA A 134 -22.58 15.48 18.16
N VAL A 135 -22.54 15.42 16.83
CA VAL A 135 -21.41 15.84 16.01
C VAL A 135 -21.89 16.81 14.97
N LEU A 136 -21.18 17.93 14.85
CA LEU A 136 -21.54 19.06 14.01
C LEU A 136 -20.30 19.48 13.21
N GLN A 137 -20.54 20.16 12.09
CA GLN A 137 -19.48 20.70 11.24
C GLN A 137 -19.96 21.92 10.48
N ASP A 138 -19.00 22.77 10.12
CA ASP A 138 -19.15 23.87 9.17
C ASP A 138 -18.06 23.77 8.08
N GLU A 139 -17.93 24.79 7.24
CA GLU A 139 -16.93 24.81 6.17
C GLU A 139 -15.48 24.76 6.68
N SER A 140 -15.23 25.22 7.91
CA SER A 140 -13.89 25.40 8.49
C SER A 140 -13.50 24.33 9.49
N ARG A 141 -14.44 23.77 10.26
CA ARG A 141 -14.16 22.87 11.38
C ARG A 141 -15.26 21.85 11.63
N ALA A 142 -14.95 20.85 12.44
CA ALA A 142 -15.92 19.93 13.03
C ALA A 142 -15.78 19.92 14.55
N TRP A 143 -16.87 19.63 15.26
CA TRP A 143 -16.87 19.55 16.71
C TRP A 143 -17.86 18.52 17.24
N VAL A 144 -17.65 18.14 18.50
CA VAL A 144 -18.53 17.25 19.24
C VAL A 144 -19.11 17.97 20.45
N GLU A 145 -20.36 17.65 20.78
CA GLU A 145 -21.04 18.12 21.99
C GLU A 145 -21.21 16.96 22.97
N CYS A 146 -20.83 17.18 24.22
CA CYS A 146 -20.86 16.16 25.25
C CYS A 146 -22.06 16.35 26.20
N GLU A 147 -22.51 15.25 26.81
CA GLU A 147 -23.64 15.26 27.76
C GLU A 147 -23.44 16.21 28.96
N ASN A 148 -22.18 16.47 29.32
CA ASN A 148 -21.79 17.37 30.41
C ASN A 148 -21.70 18.85 30.00
N GLY A 149 -22.15 19.19 28.79
CA GLY A 149 -22.18 20.56 28.26
C GLY A 149 -20.85 21.06 27.67
N LYS A 150 -19.78 20.25 27.69
CA LYS A 150 -18.51 20.60 27.04
C LYS A 150 -18.53 20.28 25.56
N SER A 151 -17.73 21.01 24.80
CA SER A 151 -17.54 20.80 23.36
C SER A 151 -16.06 20.79 23.00
N PHE A 152 -15.70 19.94 22.04
CA PHE A 152 -14.34 19.84 21.51
C PHE A 152 -14.36 20.04 20.00
N ALA A 153 -13.51 20.93 19.49
CA ALA A 153 -13.48 21.33 18.09
C ALA A 153 -12.08 21.20 17.50
N GLY A 154 -12.02 20.80 16.22
CA GLY A 154 -10.81 20.69 15.43
C GLY A 154 -11.12 20.78 13.94
N ASP A 155 -10.10 20.63 13.10
CA ASP A 155 -10.23 20.63 11.65
C ASP A 155 -11.07 19.44 11.16
N PHE A 156 -10.96 18.31 11.88
CA PHE A 156 -11.68 17.07 11.63
C PHE A 156 -12.14 16.40 12.92
N VAL A 157 -13.25 15.67 12.84
CA VAL A 157 -13.72 14.73 13.87
C VAL A 157 -13.64 13.31 13.30
N VAL A 158 -13.00 12.39 14.02
CA VAL A 158 -12.93 10.98 13.66
C VAL A 158 -13.67 10.13 14.69
N GLY A 159 -14.72 9.44 14.25
CA GLY A 159 -15.44 8.47 15.05
C GLY A 159 -14.72 7.13 15.11
N CYS A 160 -14.23 6.80 16.31
CA CYS A 160 -13.64 5.50 16.68
C CYS A 160 -14.42 4.89 17.87
N ASP A 161 -15.69 5.26 18.04
CA ASP A 161 -16.55 5.02 19.20
C ASP A 161 -17.40 3.73 19.08
N GLY A 162 -16.93 2.79 18.27
CA GLY A 162 -17.38 1.41 18.27
C GLY A 162 -18.69 1.13 17.52
N GLY A 163 -19.18 -0.12 17.62
CA GLY A 163 -20.37 -0.57 16.90
C GLY A 163 -21.66 0.19 17.20
N THR A 164 -21.73 0.89 18.33
CA THR A 164 -22.86 1.74 18.73
C THR A 164 -22.65 3.23 18.46
N SER A 165 -21.61 3.58 17.67
CA SER A 165 -21.11 4.93 17.37
C SER A 165 -22.19 6.02 17.34
N THR A 166 -22.04 7.01 18.20
CA THR A 166 -22.81 8.25 18.17
C THR A 166 -22.40 9.11 16.98
N VAL A 167 -21.11 9.10 16.60
CA VAL A 167 -20.62 9.85 15.42
C VAL A 167 -21.32 9.37 14.15
N ARG A 168 -21.31 8.06 13.87
CA ARG A 168 -22.01 7.47 12.73
C ARG A 168 -23.51 7.76 12.78
N LYS A 169 -24.14 7.62 13.95
CA LYS A 169 -25.57 7.90 14.11
C LYS A 169 -25.94 9.37 13.89
N SER A 170 -25.05 10.30 14.20
CA SER A 170 -25.25 11.73 13.92
C SER A 170 -25.23 12.00 12.41
N LEU A 171 -24.48 11.22 11.64
CA LEU A 171 -24.40 11.34 10.18
C LEU A 171 -25.56 10.65 9.46
N PHE A 172 -25.95 9.45 9.89
CA PHE A 172 -26.84 8.56 9.13
C PHE A 172 -28.07 8.06 9.91
N GLY A 173 -28.33 8.60 11.10
CA GLY A 173 -29.37 8.11 11.99
C GLY A 173 -29.12 6.67 12.45
N SER A 174 -30.18 5.87 12.59
CA SER A 174 -30.05 4.46 12.93
C SER A 174 -29.62 3.57 11.76
N ASN A 175 -29.34 4.14 10.58
CA ASN A 175 -28.92 3.36 9.42
C ASN A 175 -27.50 2.82 9.61
N PHE A 176 -27.35 1.51 9.53
CA PHE A 176 -26.05 0.84 9.49
C PHE A 176 -26.17 -0.40 8.61
N PRO A 177 -26.03 -0.25 7.27
CA PRO A 177 -26.34 -1.30 6.31
C PRO A 177 -25.65 -2.63 6.59
N GLY A 178 -26.33 -3.73 6.26
CA GLY A 178 -25.88 -5.09 6.53
C GLY A 178 -26.83 -5.84 7.45
N HIS A 179 -26.36 -6.94 8.05
CA HIS A 179 -27.20 -7.84 8.83
C HIS A 179 -26.62 -8.20 10.21
N THR A 180 -27.47 -8.76 11.05
CA THR A 180 -27.11 -9.35 12.35
C THR A 180 -27.35 -10.84 12.23
N TRP A 181 -26.38 -11.65 12.65
CA TRP A 181 -26.54 -13.09 12.69
C TRP A 181 -27.51 -13.49 13.80
N ASP A 182 -28.30 -14.53 13.58
CA ASP A 182 -29.07 -15.18 14.65
C ASP A 182 -28.14 -16.07 15.51
N ALA A 183 -27.18 -15.42 16.17
CA ALA A 183 -26.20 -16.02 17.04
C ALA A 183 -25.67 -14.97 18.02
N ILE A 184 -25.45 -15.39 19.27
CA ILE A 184 -24.71 -14.65 20.28
C ILE A 184 -23.33 -15.27 20.39
N MET A 185 -22.31 -14.43 20.46
CA MET A 185 -20.97 -14.82 20.85
C MET A 185 -20.78 -14.53 22.33
N VAL A 186 -20.38 -15.53 23.10
CA VAL A 186 -19.99 -15.36 24.49
C VAL A 186 -18.48 -15.41 24.56
N ALA A 187 -17.84 -14.30 24.91
CA ALA A 187 -16.40 -14.25 25.16
C ALA A 187 -16.11 -14.33 26.66
N THR A 188 -15.34 -15.33 27.07
CA THR A 188 -14.93 -15.55 28.45
C THR A 188 -13.42 -15.68 28.59
N ASN A 189 -12.85 -15.05 29.61
CA ASN A 189 -11.48 -15.33 30.05
C ASN A 189 -11.55 -16.32 31.20
N ILE A 190 -10.76 -17.39 31.13
CA ILE A 190 -10.67 -18.39 32.19
C ILE A 190 -9.23 -18.60 32.62
N ASP A 191 -9.02 -18.79 33.92
CA ASP A 191 -7.79 -19.33 34.47
C ASP A 191 -8.05 -20.74 34.97
N MET A 192 -7.26 -21.69 34.50
CA MET A 192 -7.41 -23.07 34.91
C MET A 192 -6.64 -23.37 36.19
N LEU A 193 -7.29 -24.11 37.09
CA LEU A 193 -6.80 -24.45 38.42
C LEU A 193 -6.26 -25.88 38.46
N ILE A 194 -5.16 -26.06 39.18
CA ILE A 194 -4.66 -27.36 39.63
C ILE A 194 -4.65 -27.40 41.16
N PHE A 195 -4.92 -28.57 41.71
CA PHE A 195 -4.78 -28.82 43.13
C PHE A 195 -3.37 -29.35 43.41
N VAL A 196 -2.61 -28.61 44.22
CA VAL A 196 -1.36 -29.09 44.79
C VAL A 196 -1.55 -29.12 46.30
N LEU A 197 -1.69 -30.34 46.84
CA LEU A 197 -2.18 -30.57 48.21
C LEU A 197 -3.57 -29.92 48.39
N ASP A 198 -3.77 -29.14 49.46
CA ASP A 198 -5.03 -28.43 49.77
C ASP A 198 -5.12 -27.03 49.12
N PHE A 199 -4.16 -26.66 48.25
CA PHE A 199 -4.13 -25.35 47.61
C PHE A 199 -4.50 -25.42 46.13
N GLN A 200 -5.43 -24.57 45.71
CA GLN A 200 -5.69 -24.28 44.31
C GLN A 200 -4.67 -23.27 43.80
N ILE A 201 -3.93 -23.64 42.77
CA ILE A 201 -2.99 -22.75 42.08
C ILE A 201 -3.30 -22.72 40.59
N ARG A 202 -2.98 -21.60 39.92
CA ARG A 202 -3.00 -21.51 38.45
C ARG A 202 -1.93 -22.44 37.89
N GLY A 203 -2.24 -23.18 36.83
CA GLY A 203 -1.20 -24.02 36.20
C GLY A 203 -1.68 -25.18 35.34
N TYR A 204 -2.95 -25.21 34.92
CA TYR A 204 -3.37 -26.24 33.97
C TYR A 204 -3.03 -25.81 32.54
N ASP A 205 -2.10 -26.53 31.94
CA ASP A 205 -1.67 -26.32 30.57
C ASP A 205 -2.47 -27.23 29.61
N PHE A 206 -3.17 -26.64 28.63
CA PHE A 206 -3.85 -27.42 27.59
C PHE A 206 -2.87 -28.05 26.58
N SER A 207 -1.58 -27.67 26.58
CA SER A 207 -0.55 -28.25 25.71
C SER A 207 -0.44 -29.77 25.85
N LYS A 208 -0.75 -30.33 27.02
CA LYS A 208 -0.77 -31.79 27.25
C LYS A 208 -1.83 -32.53 26.42
N TYR A 209 -2.84 -31.81 25.95
CA TYR A 209 -3.85 -32.30 25.01
C TYR A 209 -3.52 -31.94 23.55
N GLY A 210 -2.33 -31.37 23.31
CA GLY A 210 -1.89 -30.85 22.02
C GLY A 210 -2.54 -29.52 21.64
N TRP A 211 -3.04 -28.75 22.60
CA TRP A 211 -3.62 -27.42 22.38
C TRP A 211 -2.58 -26.35 22.70
N GLU A 212 -2.01 -25.75 21.66
CA GLU A 212 -0.98 -24.71 21.74
C GLU A 212 -1.63 -23.32 21.65
N ASP A 213 -1.40 -22.53 20.61
CA ASP A 213 -1.78 -21.11 20.64
C ASP A 213 -3.29 -20.87 20.48
N THR A 214 -3.90 -21.38 19.41
CA THR A 214 -5.32 -21.14 19.09
C THR A 214 -5.97 -22.37 18.49
N SER A 215 -7.12 -22.77 19.06
CA SER A 215 -7.95 -23.86 18.58
C SER A 215 -9.36 -23.39 18.24
N TRP A 216 -9.77 -23.63 16.99
CA TRP A 216 -11.12 -23.44 16.48
C TRP A 216 -11.88 -24.76 16.59
N ILE A 217 -13.04 -24.74 17.23
CA ILE A 217 -13.94 -25.88 17.32
C ILE A 217 -14.95 -25.76 16.18
N VAL A 218 -14.96 -26.78 15.31
CA VAL A 218 -15.90 -26.92 14.21
C VAL A 218 -17.04 -27.81 14.66
N ASP A 219 -18.22 -27.22 14.83
CA ASP A 219 -19.44 -27.93 15.22
C ASP A 219 -20.67 -27.07 14.96
N PRO A 220 -21.80 -27.63 14.46
CA PRO A 220 -23.01 -26.86 14.24
C PRO A 220 -23.58 -26.15 15.48
N GLU A 221 -23.38 -26.72 16.67
CA GLU A 221 -23.93 -26.22 17.94
C GLU A 221 -22.85 -25.68 18.90
N HIS A 222 -21.68 -26.32 18.95
CA HIS A 222 -20.63 -26.06 19.94
C HIS A 222 -19.40 -25.35 19.36
N TRP A 223 -19.52 -24.73 18.20
CA TRP A 223 -18.44 -23.94 17.60
C TRP A 223 -17.88 -22.89 18.55
N ALA A 224 -16.56 -22.76 18.55
CA ALA A 224 -15.82 -21.91 19.46
C ALA A 224 -14.43 -21.56 18.93
N VAL A 225 -13.80 -20.58 19.55
CA VAL A 225 -12.36 -20.33 19.48
C VAL A 225 -11.80 -20.27 20.89
N VAL A 226 -10.72 -21.03 21.11
CA VAL A 226 -10.02 -21.13 22.38
C VAL A 226 -8.57 -20.72 22.13
N ALA A 227 -8.13 -19.62 22.74
CA ALA A 227 -6.82 -19.05 22.50
C ALA A 227 -6.13 -18.70 23.82
N LEU A 228 -4.84 -18.99 23.91
CA LEU A 228 -3.98 -18.48 24.97
C LEU A 228 -3.79 -16.97 24.74
N ILE A 229 -4.01 -16.15 25.77
CA ILE A 229 -4.02 -14.69 25.60
C ILE A 229 -2.98 -13.92 26.39
N ASP A 230 -2.31 -14.58 27.35
CA ASP A 230 -1.21 -13.99 28.09
C ASP A 230 -0.16 -15.05 28.50
N GLN A 231 0.98 -14.57 28.99
CA GLN A 231 2.09 -15.40 29.45
C GLN A 231 1.82 -16.06 30.81
N GLN A 232 0.75 -15.66 31.50
CA GLN A 232 0.36 -16.19 32.82
C GLN A 232 -0.54 -17.43 32.72
N GLY A 233 -0.99 -17.79 31.51
CA GLY A 233 -1.80 -18.98 31.27
C GLY A 233 -3.31 -18.71 31.20
N THR A 234 -3.75 -17.46 31.02
CA THR A 234 -5.17 -17.15 30.84
C THR A 234 -5.62 -17.55 29.43
N TRP A 235 -6.79 -18.19 29.33
CA TRP A 235 -7.38 -18.58 28.06
C TRP A 235 -8.63 -17.76 27.74
N ARG A 236 -8.71 -17.26 26.50
CA ARG A 236 -9.96 -16.77 25.91
C ARG A 236 -10.72 -17.94 25.31
N VAL A 237 -11.93 -18.15 25.80
CA VAL A 237 -12.91 -19.06 25.21
C VAL A 237 -14.05 -18.22 24.65
N SER A 238 -14.21 -18.20 23.33
CA SER A 238 -15.31 -17.50 22.67
C SER A 238 -16.17 -18.50 21.92
N TYR A 239 -17.44 -18.67 22.31
CA TYR A 239 -18.32 -19.69 21.75
C TYR A 239 -19.68 -19.15 21.33
N GLY A 240 -20.31 -19.88 20.40
CA GLY A 240 -21.63 -19.57 19.90
C GLY A 240 -22.78 -20.06 20.79
N GLU A 241 -23.80 -19.23 20.91
CA GLU A 241 -25.10 -19.53 21.52
C GLU A 241 -26.26 -18.99 20.66
N LYS A 242 -27.48 -19.47 20.94
CA LYS A 242 -28.69 -19.05 20.23
C LYS A 242 -29.02 -17.58 20.49
N GLY A 243 -29.52 -16.88 19.46
CA GLY A 243 -29.79 -15.44 19.51
C GLY A 243 -30.89 -14.99 20.49
N SER A 244 -31.72 -15.91 20.96
CA SER A 244 -32.89 -15.63 21.82
C SER A 244 -32.60 -15.68 23.32
N LEU A 245 -31.42 -16.14 23.73
CA LEU A 245 -31.10 -16.35 25.15
C LEU A 245 -30.79 -15.02 25.86
N SER A 246 -31.27 -14.90 27.09
CA SER A 246 -30.99 -13.79 28.01
C SER A 246 -29.58 -13.88 28.61
N HIS A 247 -29.12 -12.79 29.24
CA HIS A 247 -27.80 -12.77 29.89
C HIS A 247 -27.66 -13.85 30.97
N ASP A 248 -28.68 -14.00 31.81
CA ASP A 248 -28.67 -14.96 32.92
C ASP A 248 -28.70 -16.40 32.41
N GLU A 249 -29.53 -16.69 31.40
CA GLU A 249 -29.57 -18.01 30.76
C GLU A 249 -28.21 -18.37 30.12
N LEU A 250 -27.53 -17.41 29.50
CA LEU A 250 -26.18 -17.62 28.95
C LEU A 250 -25.17 -17.94 30.06
N TYR A 251 -25.25 -17.24 31.19
CA TYR A 251 -24.36 -17.47 32.33
C TYR A 251 -24.60 -18.85 32.97
N GLU A 252 -25.86 -19.26 33.14
CA GLU A 252 -26.24 -20.57 33.67
C GLU A 252 -25.80 -21.74 32.77
N ARG A 253 -25.85 -21.55 31.44
CA ARG A 253 -25.45 -22.57 30.46
C ARG A 253 -23.94 -22.70 30.29
N MET A 254 -23.18 -21.66 30.65
CA MET A 254 -21.74 -21.58 30.42
C MET A 254 -20.97 -22.78 30.97
N PRO A 255 -21.16 -23.26 32.22
CA PRO A 255 -20.37 -24.38 32.73
C PRO A 255 -20.48 -25.65 31.88
N ALA A 256 -21.69 -26.00 31.45
CA ALA A 256 -21.93 -27.15 30.57
C ALA A 256 -21.28 -26.96 29.20
N LYS A 257 -21.30 -25.73 28.66
CA LYS A 257 -20.64 -25.40 27.40
C LYS A 257 -19.12 -25.53 27.51
N LEU A 258 -18.51 -24.97 28.56
CA LEU A 258 -17.07 -25.04 28.83
C LEU A 258 -16.62 -26.49 29.01
N GLN A 259 -17.35 -27.28 29.80
CA GLN A 259 -17.09 -28.70 29.98
C GLN A 259 -17.13 -29.47 28.65
N ARG A 260 -17.98 -29.06 27.71
CA ARG A 260 -18.13 -29.71 26.40
C ARG A 260 -17.00 -29.36 25.42
N ILE A 261 -16.57 -28.09 25.39
CA ILE A 261 -15.63 -27.59 24.37
C ILE A 261 -14.17 -27.62 24.81
N LEU A 262 -13.89 -27.59 26.12
CA LEU A 262 -12.53 -27.58 26.64
C LEU A 262 -11.96 -29.00 26.76
N PRO A 263 -10.65 -29.19 26.49
CA PRO A 263 -10.03 -30.49 26.59
C PRO A 263 -9.98 -30.97 28.04
N GLY A 264 -10.19 -32.27 28.25
CA GLY A 264 -10.25 -32.87 29.59
C GLY A 264 -11.57 -32.65 30.33
N ASN A 265 -12.55 -32.01 29.69
CA ASN A 265 -13.92 -31.82 30.19
C ASN A 265 -14.00 -31.27 31.62
N PRO A 266 -13.38 -30.10 31.89
CA PRO A 266 -13.25 -29.58 33.24
C PRO A 266 -14.62 -29.22 33.84
N THR A 267 -14.74 -29.50 35.13
CA THR A 267 -15.84 -29.08 36.00
C THR A 267 -15.59 -27.68 36.57
N SER A 268 -16.62 -27.01 37.07
CA SER A 268 -16.57 -25.58 37.44
C SER A 268 -15.62 -25.24 38.58
N ASP A 269 -15.21 -26.21 39.39
CA ASP A 269 -14.20 -26.07 40.44
C ASP A 269 -12.74 -26.11 39.91
N GLN A 270 -12.56 -26.40 38.62
CA GLN A 270 -11.24 -26.52 37.97
C GLN A 270 -10.84 -25.28 37.16
N TYR A 271 -11.64 -24.20 37.20
CA TYR A 271 -11.32 -22.93 36.58
C TYR A 271 -11.96 -21.75 37.32
N THR A 272 -11.41 -20.54 37.14
CA THR A 272 -12.08 -19.28 37.47
C THR A 272 -12.58 -18.60 36.20
N ILE A 273 -13.63 -17.81 36.34
CA ILE A 273 -14.14 -16.95 35.26
C ILE A 273 -13.70 -15.52 35.57
N GLU A 274 -12.70 -15.04 34.84
CA GLU A 274 -12.17 -13.68 35.02
C GLU A 274 -13.04 -12.64 34.34
N ARG A 275 -13.59 -12.99 33.16
CA ARG A 275 -14.48 -12.10 32.39
C ARG A 275 -15.55 -12.91 31.68
N PHE A 276 -16.76 -12.34 31.57
CA PHE A 276 -17.90 -12.89 30.83
C PHE A 276 -18.59 -11.76 30.05
N SER A 277 -18.64 -11.86 28.72
CA SER A 277 -19.22 -10.81 27.88
C SER A 277 -19.93 -11.38 26.65
N PRO A 278 -21.27 -11.49 26.68
CA PRO A 278 -22.06 -11.85 25.51
C PRO A 278 -22.25 -10.65 24.58
N TYR A 279 -22.21 -10.87 23.26
CA TYR A 279 -22.49 -9.86 22.24
C TYR A 279 -23.04 -10.47 20.95
N LYS A 280 -23.80 -9.67 20.21
CA LYS A 280 -24.35 -10.06 18.91
C LYS A 280 -23.29 -9.98 17.82
N LEU A 281 -23.40 -10.87 16.85
CA LEU A 281 -22.54 -10.87 15.66
C LEU A 281 -23.19 -10.09 14.52
N HIS A 282 -22.38 -9.35 13.78
CA HIS A 282 -22.84 -8.50 12.70
C HIS A 282 -21.98 -8.67 11.45
N GLN A 283 -22.54 -8.31 10.29
CA GLN A 283 -21.80 -7.91 9.09
C GLN A 283 -22.42 -6.60 8.63
N ARG A 284 -21.77 -5.48 8.94
CA ARG A 284 -22.29 -4.14 8.64
C ARG A 284 -21.19 -3.23 8.16
N CYS A 285 -21.50 -2.36 7.22
CA CYS A 285 -20.59 -1.33 6.74
C CYS A 285 -21.38 -0.04 6.52
N THR A 286 -20.82 1.09 6.96
CA THR A 286 -21.41 2.40 6.74
C THR A 286 -21.52 2.72 5.24
N GLU A 287 -22.50 3.53 4.87
CA GLU A 287 -22.66 3.99 3.49
C GLU A 287 -21.48 4.84 3.04
N LYS A 288 -20.98 5.68 3.96
CA LYS A 288 -19.75 6.46 3.83
C LYS A 288 -18.99 6.50 5.15
N MET A 289 -17.67 6.39 5.06
CA MET A 289 -16.71 6.63 6.14
C MET A 289 -16.29 8.10 6.22
N ARG A 290 -16.69 8.94 5.27
CA ARG A 290 -16.48 10.38 5.29
C ARG A 290 -17.75 11.16 4.93
N VAL A 291 -18.06 12.18 5.74
CA VAL A 291 -19.04 13.23 5.43
C VAL A 291 -18.43 14.58 5.80
N GLY A 292 -17.94 15.31 4.79
CA GLY A 292 -17.25 16.58 5.00
C GLY A 292 -15.97 16.40 5.83
N ARG A 293 -15.98 16.97 7.04
CA ARG A 293 -14.91 16.95 8.05
C ARG A 293 -15.11 15.89 9.14
N ILE A 294 -16.14 15.05 9.01
CA ILE A 294 -16.41 13.95 9.94
C ILE A 294 -16.05 12.63 9.27
N LEU A 295 -15.19 11.84 9.90
CA LEU A 295 -14.70 10.56 9.41
C LEU A 295 -15.05 9.42 10.38
N LEU A 296 -15.00 8.17 9.91
CA LEU A 296 -15.24 6.97 10.70
C LEU A 296 -14.11 5.96 10.43
N ALA A 297 -13.64 5.28 11.47
CA ALA A 297 -12.66 4.19 11.36
C ALA A 297 -13.00 3.04 12.32
N GLY A 298 -12.53 1.82 12.01
CA GLY A 298 -12.74 0.64 12.83
C GLY A 298 -14.23 0.30 13.04
N ASP A 299 -14.58 -0.15 14.24
CA ASP A 299 -15.95 -0.59 14.61
C ASP A 299 -17.04 0.48 14.39
N ALA A 300 -16.67 1.77 14.32
CA ALA A 300 -17.60 2.84 13.99
C ALA A 300 -17.98 2.84 12.50
N ALA A 301 -17.06 2.42 11.63
CA ALA A 301 -17.23 2.36 10.18
C ALA A 301 -17.84 1.02 9.72
N HIS A 302 -17.38 -0.10 10.27
CA HIS A 302 -17.88 -1.42 9.91
C HIS A 302 -17.81 -2.40 11.08
N LEU A 303 -18.61 -3.46 11.03
CA LEU A 303 -18.62 -4.55 11.99
C LEU A 303 -18.57 -5.86 11.23
N ASN A 304 -17.79 -6.80 11.73
CA ASN A 304 -17.79 -8.16 11.24
C ASN A 304 -17.81 -9.16 12.39
N ASN A 305 -18.05 -10.42 12.04
CA ASN A 305 -17.92 -11.51 13.01
C ASN A 305 -16.43 -11.80 13.27
N PRO A 306 -16.05 -12.25 14.48
CA PRO A 306 -14.65 -12.41 14.86
C PRO A 306 -13.98 -13.66 14.29
N MET A 307 -14.68 -14.52 13.54
CA MET A 307 -14.12 -15.76 13.04
C MET A 307 -13.05 -15.46 11.97
N GLY A 308 -11.83 -15.96 12.21
CA GLY A 308 -10.64 -15.65 11.42
C GLY A 308 -9.93 -14.36 11.77
N GLY A 309 -10.31 -13.64 12.83
CA GLY A 309 -9.50 -12.54 13.39
C GLY A 309 -9.43 -11.25 12.55
N LEU A 310 -10.34 -11.07 11.59
CA LEU A 310 -10.25 -9.96 10.63
C LEU A 310 -10.80 -8.62 11.13
N GLY A 311 -11.68 -8.59 12.14
CA GLY A 311 -12.34 -7.34 12.56
C GLY A 311 -11.38 -6.27 13.01
N LEU A 312 -10.61 -6.59 14.05
CA LEU A 312 -9.65 -5.66 14.61
C LEU A 312 -8.43 -5.45 13.69
N THR A 313 -8.05 -6.48 12.91
CA THR A 313 -7.02 -6.36 11.87
C THR A 313 -7.41 -5.32 10.82
N THR A 314 -8.62 -5.43 10.26
CA THR A 314 -9.14 -4.46 9.29
C THR A 314 -9.30 -3.07 9.92
N GLY A 315 -9.78 -2.99 11.17
CA GLY A 315 -9.95 -1.72 11.87
C GLY A 315 -8.62 -0.99 12.15
N ILE A 316 -7.55 -1.72 12.49
CA ILE A 316 -6.20 -1.14 12.60
C ILE A 316 -5.68 -0.71 11.23
N SER A 317 -5.94 -1.48 10.17
CA SER A 317 -5.59 -1.08 8.81
C SER A 317 -6.33 0.19 8.35
N ASP A 318 -7.60 0.38 8.75
CA ASP A 318 -8.32 1.64 8.51
C ASP A 318 -7.62 2.81 9.18
N VAL A 319 -7.22 2.64 10.44
CA VAL A 319 -6.50 3.68 11.19
C VAL A 319 -5.18 4.03 10.54
N GLY A 320 -4.41 3.02 10.10
CA GLY A 320 -3.14 3.25 9.43
C GLY A 320 -3.28 4.07 8.14
N GLY A 321 -4.29 3.77 7.31
CA GLY A 321 -4.55 4.54 6.09
C GLY A 321 -5.13 5.93 6.36
N LEU A 322 -5.98 6.07 7.39
CA LEU A 322 -6.52 7.38 7.78
C LEU A 322 -5.44 8.30 8.34
N ALA A 323 -4.51 7.75 9.14
CA ALA A 323 -3.37 8.49 9.66
C ALA A 323 -2.56 9.09 8.50
N GLU A 324 -2.17 8.27 7.51
CA GLU A 324 -1.47 8.76 6.31
C GLU A 324 -2.24 9.87 5.60
N CYS A 325 -3.55 9.71 5.42
CA CYS A 325 -4.36 10.77 4.79
C CYS A 325 -4.29 12.09 5.55
N LEU A 326 -4.43 12.07 6.88
CA LEU A 326 -4.41 13.26 7.74
C LEU A 326 -3.01 13.85 7.88
N GLU A 327 -1.96 13.01 7.95
CA GLU A 327 -0.56 13.40 7.91
C GLU A 327 -0.22 14.08 6.58
N GLY A 328 -0.70 13.54 5.46
CA GLY A 328 -0.56 14.16 4.14
C GLY A 328 -1.21 15.53 4.06
N ILE A 329 -2.40 15.71 4.64
CA ILE A 329 -3.06 17.01 4.71
C ILE A 329 -2.29 17.98 5.63
N HIS A 330 -1.83 17.51 6.79
CA HIS A 330 -1.00 18.30 7.71
C HIS A 330 0.27 18.82 7.04
N ASP A 331 0.96 17.94 6.32
CA ASP A 331 2.19 18.26 5.59
C ASP A 331 1.95 19.10 4.32
N GLY A 332 0.69 19.39 3.96
CA GLY A 332 0.32 20.02 2.69
C GLY A 332 0.64 19.16 1.46
N LYS A 333 0.87 17.87 1.66
CA LYS A 333 1.13 16.87 0.62
C LYS A 333 -0.15 16.30 0.02
N ALA A 334 -1.32 16.50 0.64
CA ALA A 334 -2.60 16.07 0.10
C ALA A 334 -3.69 17.09 0.42
N GLY A 335 -4.67 17.20 -0.45
CA GLY A 335 -5.88 17.97 -0.20
C GLY A 335 -6.89 17.10 0.51
N HIS A 336 -8.03 17.69 0.87
CA HIS A 336 -9.04 16.94 1.60
C HIS A 336 -9.62 15.78 0.76
N GLU A 337 -9.53 15.80 -0.57
CA GLU A 337 -10.02 14.74 -1.46
C GLU A 337 -9.36 13.36 -1.25
N ILE A 338 -8.16 13.30 -0.66
CA ILE A 338 -7.56 12.01 -0.27
C ILE A 338 -8.44 11.25 0.73
N LEU A 339 -9.21 11.96 1.54
CA LEU A 339 -10.14 11.37 2.49
C LEU A 339 -11.39 10.76 1.79
N ASP A 340 -11.69 11.15 0.54
CA ASP A 340 -12.70 10.47 -0.28
C ASP A 340 -12.14 9.14 -0.82
N GLN A 341 -10.85 9.12 -1.19
CA GLN A 341 -10.16 7.86 -1.56
C GLN A 341 -10.14 6.90 -0.38
N TYR A 342 -9.83 7.40 0.83
CA TYR A 342 -9.94 6.64 2.07
C TYR A 342 -11.32 6.00 2.22
N ASP A 343 -12.39 6.80 2.13
CA ASP A 343 -13.76 6.29 2.22
C ASP A 343 -14.04 5.17 1.22
N GLN A 344 -13.74 5.40 -0.06
CA GLN A 344 -14.03 4.45 -1.12
C GLN A 344 -13.25 3.15 -0.94
N ILE A 345 -11.94 3.25 -0.80
CA ILE A 345 -11.02 2.10 -0.76
C ILE A 345 -11.28 1.23 0.46
N ARG A 346 -11.44 1.83 1.65
CA ARG A 346 -11.67 1.07 2.89
C ARG A 346 -13.02 0.34 2.87
N ARG A 347 -14.09 0.97 2.36
CA ARG A 347 -15.37 0.29 2.17
C ARG A 347 -15.28 -0.81 1.13
N GLU A 348 -14.49 -0.64 0.08
CA GLU A 348 -14.30 -1.67 -0.94
C GLU A 348 -13.57 -2.89 -0.38
N ILE A 349 -12.46 -2.69 0.36
CA ILE A 349 -11.74 -3.76 1.06
C ILE A 349 -12.67 -4.52 2.00
N TYR A 350 -13.52 -3.81 2.75
CA TYR A 350 -14.49 -4.48 3.61
C TYR A 350 -15.42 -5.40 2.79
N ARG A 351 -15.98 -4.90 1.68
CA ARG A 351 -16.97 -5.63 0.87
C ARG A 351 -16.36 -6.80 0.09
N THR A 352 -15.14 -6.65 -0.40
CA THR A 352 -14.51 -7.64 -1.29
C THR A 352 -13.63 -8.64 -0.53
N VAL A 353 -13.16 -8.27 0.66
CA VAL A 353 -12.24 -9.10 1.46
C VAL A 353 -12.82 -9.40 2.84
N THR A 354 -13.00 -8.39 3.70
CA THR A 354 -13.29 -8.60 5.12
C THR A 354 -14.61 -9.34 5.37
N ASP A 355 -15.71 -8.89 4.77
CA ASP A 355 -17.02 -9.54 4.91
C ASP A 355 -17.02 -10.95 4.27
N PRO A 356 -16.67 -11.15 2.98
CA PRO A 356 -16.67 -12.48 2.38
C PRO A 356 -15.82 -13.50 3.14
N VAL A 357 -14.60 -13.12 3.56
CA VAL A 357 -13.70 -14.04 4.26
C VAL A 357 -14.19 -14.35 5.67
N SER A 358 -14.60 -13.34 6.45
CA SER A 358 -15.12 -13.58 7.81
C SER A 358 -16.45 -14.35 7.79
N THR A 359 -17.31 -14.09 6.80
CA THR A 359 -18.56 -14.84 6.59
C THR A 359 -18.28 -16.31 6.25
N ALA A 360 -17.33 -16.58 5.35
CA ALA A 360 -16.91 -17.94 5.03
C ALA A 360 -16.30 -18.66 6.24
N ASN A 361 -15.50 -17.97 7.06
CA ASN A 361 -14.92 -18.53 8.28
C ASN A 361 -15.98 -18.89 9.31
N LEU A 362 -17.00 -18.04 9.50
CA LEU A 362 -18.12 -18.35 10.39
C LEU A 362 -18.94 -19.54 9.89
N ALA A 363 -19.21 -19.62 8.59
CA ALA A 363 -19.87 -20.77 8.00
C ALA A 363 -19.06 -22.06 8.21
N ARG A 364 -17.73 -21.98 8.07
CA ARG A 364 -16.82 -23.11 8.26
C ARG A 364 -16.87 -23.64 9.69
N VAL A 365 -16.72 -22.80 10.70
CA VAL A 365 -16.74 -23.27 12.10
C VAL A 365 -18.11 -23.81 12.52
N ARG A 366 -19.20 -23.38 11.87
CA ARG A 366 -20.58 -23.86 12.11
C ARG A 366 -20.99 -25.05 11.26
N SER A 367 -20.09 -25.58 10.43
CA SER A 367 -20.39 -26.69 9.53
C SER A 367 -20.31 -28.04 10.24
N ASP A 368 -20.81 -29.09 9.58
CA ASP A 368 -20.54 -30.46 9.99
C ASP A 368 -19.04 -30.75 9.76
N PRO A 369 -18.27 -31.11 10.81
CA PRO A 369 -16.85 -31.41 10.65
C PRO A 369 -16.55 -32.59 9.72
N ALA A 370 -17.52 -33.47 9.44
CA ALA A 370 -17.37 -34.52 8.43
C ALA A 370 -17.32 -33.94 7.00
N ALA A 371 -18.04 -32.85 6.73
CA ALA A 371 -18.06 -32.19 5.42
C ALA A 371 -16.75 -31.44 5.10
N LEU A 372 -15.98 -31.08 6.12
CA LEU A 372 -14.67 -30.44 5.95
C LEU A 372 -13.51 -31.45 5.79
N ALA A 373 -13.76 -32.73 6.07
CA ALA A 373 -12.74 -33.77 5.94
C ALA A 373 -12.56 -34.16 4.46
N GLY A 374 -11.30 -34.29 4.00
CA GLY A 374 -10.99 -34.79 2.65
C GLY A 374 -10.82 -33.74 1.56
N GLY A 375 -10.51 -32.48 1.91
CA GLY A 375 -10.02 -31.47 0.96
C GLY A 375 -11.06 -30.82 0.04
N GLN A 376 -12.36 -30.98 0.32
CA GLN A 376 -13.42 -30.34 -0.46
C GLN A 376 -13.58 -28.85 -0.16
N ASP A 377 -13.23 -28.40 1.05
CA ASP A 377 -13.17 -26.98 1.38
C ASP A 377 -11.88 -26.36 0.83
N PRO A 378 -11.95 -25.33 -0.03
CA PRO A 378 -10.78 -24.74 -0.68
C PRO A 378 -9.75 -24.18 0.31
N PHE A 379 -10.20 -23.69 1.47
CA PHE A 379 -9.29 -23.17 2.49
C PHE A 379 -8.52 -24.30 3.17
N PHE A 380 -9.17 -25.39 3.57
CA PHE A 380 -8.45 -26.56 4.11
C PHE A 380 -7.58 -27.27 3.08
N ALA A 381 -7.99 -27.34 1.80
CA ALA A 381 -7.13 -27.82 0.73
C ALA A 381 -5.85 -26.95 0.60
N MET A 382 -5.98 -25.63 0.76
CA MET A 382 -4.84 -24.71 0.81
C MET A 382 -3.94 -25.00 2.04
N LEU A 383 -4.52 -25.27 3.23
CA LEU A 383 -3.74 -25.62 4.43
C LEU A 383 -3.01 -26.97 4.28
N ASP A 384 -3.61 -27.94 3.59
CA ASP A 384 -2.93 -29.22 3.34
C ASP A 384 -1.70 -29.02 2.45
N ARG A 385 -1.82 -28.19 1.40
CA ARG A 385 -0.67 -27.83 0.55
C ARG A 385 0.43 -27.11 1.31
N SER A 386 0.10 -26.28 2.31
CA SER A 386 1.12 -25.53 3.07
C SER A 386 2.05 -26.42 3.91
N ARG A 387 1.74 -27.71 4.06
CA ARG A 387 2.62 -28.68 4.74
C ARG A 387 3.75 -29.18 3.84
N GLU A 388 3.56 -29.13 2.53
CA GLU A 388 4.51 -29.59 1.52
C GLU A 388 5.19 -28.43 0.79
N ASP A 389 4.53 -27.27 0.74
CA ASP A 389 4.99 -26.07 0.05
C ASP A 389 4.95 -24.83 0.97
N ALA A 390 6.14 -24.38 1.37
CA ALA A 390 6.30 -23.21 2.24
C ALA A 390 5.82 -21.90 1.59
N SER A 391 5.75 -21.81 0.25
CA SER A 391 5.32 -20.60 -0.45
C SER A 391 3.84 -20.28 -0.22
N VAL A 392 3.02 -21.29 0.14
CA VAL A 392 1.61 -21.10 0.50
C VAL A 392 1.47 -20.19 1.73
N LEU A 393 2.42 -20.25 2.66
CA LEU A 393 2.41 -19.36 3.82
C LEU A 393 2.68 -17.90 3.42
N ASP A 394 3.53 -17.69 2.41
CA ASP A 394 3.77 -16.35 1.84
C ASP A 394 2.54 -15.85 1.08
N GLU A 395 1.78 -16.72 0.41
CA GLU A 395 0.50 -16.35 -0.21
C GLU A 395 -0.55 -15.92 0.83
N ILE A 396 -0.66 -16.64 1.96
CA ILE A 396 -1.57 -16.29 3.06
C ILE A 396 -1.20 -14.92 3.64
N GLU A 397 0.09 -14.70 3.90
CA GLU A 397 0.62 -13.44 4.41
C GLU A 397 0.39 -12.29 3.41
N LYS A 398 0.62 -12.53 2.12
CA LYS A 398 0.35 -11.55 1.05
C LYS A 398 -1.13 -11.18 0.97
N LYS A 399 -2.05 -12.14 1.14
CA LYS A 399 -3.49 -11.87 1.17
C LYS A 399 -3.89 -11.03 2.38
N ASP A 400 -3.33 -11.31 3.56
CA ASP A 400 -3.56 -10.49 4.76
C ASP A 400 -3.02 -9.07 4.57
N MET A 401 -1.80 -8.93 4.05
CA MET A 401 -1.20 -7.63 3.72
C MET A 401 -1.99 -6.82 2.69
N GLY A 402 -2.82 -7.47 1.86
CA GLY A 402 -3.78 -6.81 0.96
C GLY A 402 -4.88 -6.02 1.68
N LEU A 403 -5.02 -6.17 3.01
CA LEU A 403 -5.85 -5.30 3.84
C LEU A 403 -5.24 -3.91 4.04
N LEU A 404 -3.96 -3.70 3.71
CA LEU A 404 -3.32 -2.39 3.71
C LEU A 404 -3.35 -1.74 2.34
N VAL A 405 -3.42 -0.42 2.35
CA VAL A 405 -3.20 0.43 1.19
C VAL A 405 -2.28 1.53 1.63
N ASP A 406 -1.25 1.79 0.83
CA ASP A 406 -0.37 2.94 0.97
C ASP A 406 -1.09 4.17 0.42
N PHE A 407 -1.64 5.03 1.29
CA PHE A 407 -2.31 6.25 0.85
C PHE A 407 -1.34 7.36 0.45
N THR A 408 -0.05 7.23 0.76
CA THR A 408 0.96 8.22 0.35
C THR A 408 1.11 8.28 -1.17
N GLN A 409 0.74 7.20 -1.88
CA GLN A 409 0.66 7.17 -3.34
C GLN A 409 -0.35 8.18 -3.92
N PHE A 410 -1.30 8.67 -3.12
CA PHE A 410 -2.33 9.64 -3.53
C PHE A 410 -1.98 11.09 -3.14
N TYR A 411 -0.81 11.33 -2.56
CA TYR A 411 -0.37 12.68 -2.25
C TYR A 411 -0.28 13.52 -3.53
N HIS A 412 -0.69 14.78 -3.42
CA HIS A 412 -0.51 15.80 -4.44
C HIS A 412 0.93 15.78 -4.96
N THR A 413 1.07 15.32 -6.19
CA THR A 413 2.16 15.71 -7.05
C THR A 413 1.92 17.18 -7.42
N ASN A 414 2.54 18.11 -6.69
CA ASN A 414 2.27 19.57 -6.72
C ASN A 414 1.97 20.18 -8.11
N LYS A 415 0.70 20.25 -8.52
CA LYS A 415 0.23 21.15 -9.60
C LYS A 415 0.16 22.58 -9.07
N VAL A 416 1.05 23.46 -9.53
CA VAL A 416 1.10 24.87 -9.11
C VAL A 416 0.19 25.75 -9.97
N ASN A 417 -0.73 26.49 -9.33
CA ASN A 417 -1.31 27.74 -9.84
C ASN A 417 -1.33 28.82 -8.73
N GLY A 418 -0.53 29.89 -8.92
CA GLY A 418 -0.83 31.27 -8.50
C GLY A 418 -0.88 31.69 -7.01
N HIS A 419 0.13 32.47 -6.60
CA HIS A 419 0.14 33.51 -5.52
C HIS A 419 0.50 33.16 -4.06
N THR A 420 1.82 33.07 -3.83
CA THR A 420 2.68 33.74 -2.81
C THR A 420 2.27 33.89 -1.34
N ASN A 421 3.22 33.43 -0.50
CA ASN A 421 3.53 33.66 0.93
C ASN A 421 2.85 32.69 1.92
N GLY A 422 3.54 31.82 2.67
CA GLY A 422 4.96 31.54 2.82
C GLY A 422 5.29 31.06 4.23
N LEU A 423 5.65 29.78 4.38
CA LEU A 423 6.84 29.32 5.10
C LEU A 423 7.19 27.93 4.55
N ALA A 424 8.27 27.92 3.77
CA ALA A 424 8.74 26.80 2.97
C ALA A 424 9.91 26.10 3.67
N THR A 425 10.01 24.78 3.51
CA THR A 425 11.28 24.20 3.08
C THR A 425 11.24 24.17 1.55
N SER A 426 11.85 25.18 0.94
CA SER A 426 11.86 25.37 -0.51
C SER A 426 12.68 24.27 -1.19
N HIS A 427 12.03 23.28 -1.78
CA HIS A 427 12.67 22.50 -2.84
C HIS A 427 12.68 23.37 -4.10
N ALA A 428 13.82 24.00 -4.39
CA ALA A 428 13.98 24.82 -5.58
C ALA A 428 13.81 23.94 -6.82
N SER A 429 12.84 24.26 -7.68
CA SER A 429 12.69 23.60 -8.99
C SER A 429 14.01 23.69 -9.76
N LEU A 430 14.57 22.55 -10.17
CA LEU A 430 15.82 22.50 -10.95
C LEU A 430 15.66 23.13 -12.34
N THR A 431 14.44 23.13 -12.88
CA THR A 431 14.11 23.60 -14.22
C THR A 431 13.19 24.83 -14.15
N HIS A 432 13.18 25.61 -15.24
CA HIS A 432 12.30 26.77 -15.43
C HIS A 432 11.20 26.51 -16.46
N TRP A 433 11.01 25.26 -16.82
CA TRP A 433 10.04 24.75 -17.78
C TRP A 433 9.32 23.54 -17.18
N ASP A 434 8.11 23.32 -17.64
CA ASP A 434 7.22 22.23 -17.23
C ASP A 434 7.28 21.06 -18.24
N ARG A 435 7.43 21.36 -19.53
CA ARG A 435 7.55 20.37 -20.62
C ARG A 435 8.51 20.85 -21.70
N LEU A 436 9.76 20.41 -21.66
CA LEU A 436 10.79 20.81 -22.61
C LEU A 436 10.75 19.99 -23.89
N VAL A 437 10.80 20.66 -25.05
CA VAL A 437 11.13 20.07 -26.35
C VAL A 437 12.37 20.73 -26.95
N ARG A 438 13.11 19.97 -27.76
CA ARG A 438 14.10 20.51 -28.69
C ARG A 438 13.52 20.45 -30.10
N TYR A 439 13.63 21.52 -30.87
CA TYR A 439 12.97 21.63 -32.16
C TYR A 439 13.72 22.52 -33.14
N VAL A 440 13.45 22.37 -34.43
CA VAL A 440 13.88 23.30 -35.49
C VAL A 440 12.76 24.32 -35.71
N SER A 441 13.06 25.61 -35.60
CA SER A 441 12.11 26.69 -35.84
C SER A 441 11.71 26.75 -37.32
N ALA A 442 10.42 26.80 -37.62
CA ALA A 442 9.91 27.05 -38.97
C ALA A 442 10.23 28.46 -39.47
N LYS A 443 10.40 29.41 -38.55
CA LYS A 443 10.71 30.81 -38.85
C LYS A 443 12.19 31.02 -39.16
N THR A 444 13.09 30.44 -38.35
CA THR A 444 14.54 30.74 -38.43
C THR A 444 15.38 29.59 -38.99
N GLY A 445 14.84 28.37 -39.02
CA GLY A 445 15.59 27.16 -39.37
C GLY A 445 16.64 26.75 -38.32
N GLN A 446 16.70 27.43 -37.18
CA GLN A 446 17.64 27.14 -36.11
C GLN A 446 17.06 26.14 -35.11
N THR A 447 17.93 25.31 -34.54
CA THR A 447 17.57 24.43 -33.41
C THR A 447 17.45 25.26 -32.13
N ARG A 448 16.33 25.09 -31.41
CA ARG A 448 16.00 25.82 -30.18
C ARG A 448 15.37 24.86 -29.16
N TYR A 449 15.27 25.34 -27.93
CA TYR A 449 14.43 24.74 -26.89
C TYR A 449 13.09 25.47 -26.82
N GLY A 450 12.04 24.75 -26.46
CA GLY A 450 10.69 25.29 -26.38
C GLY A 450 9.83 24.53 -25.37
N GLU A 451 8.72 25.15 -24.97
CA GLU A 451 7.66 24.49 -24.22
C GLU A 451 6.39 24.41 -25.08
N PRO A 452 5.83 23.22 -25.37
CA PRO A 452 4.64 23.07 -26.18
C PRO A 452 3.46 23.89 -25.65
N LEU A 453 2.84 24.67 -26.53
CA LEU A 453 1.58 25.38 -26.26
C LEU A 453 0.40 24.44 -26.56
N ALA A 454 0.38 23.30 -25.88
CA ALA A 454 -0.62 22.26 -26.03
C ALA A 454 -0.88 21.59 -24.69
N ASP A 455 -2.04 20.96 -24.54
CA ASP A 455 -2.37 20.18 -23.35
C ASP A 455 -1.32 19.09 -23.10
N LEU A 456 -1.13 18.73 -21.83
CA LEU A 456 -0.11 17.76 -21.43
C LEU A 456 -0.25 16.40 -22.17
N ASN A 457 -1.48 15.96 -22.40
CA ASN A 457 -1.79 14.70 -23.10
C ASN A 457 -1.95 14.85 -24.62
N ALA A 458 -1.69 16.02 -25.19
CA ALA A 458 -1.69 16.18 -26.65
C ALA A 458 -0.52 15.41 -27.29
N ASP A 459 -0.79 14.75 -28.43
CA ASP A 459 0.22 14.12 -29.28
C ASP A 459 0.99 15.21 -30.05
N ILE A 460 2.01 15.77 -29.40
CA ILE A 460 2.81 16.86 -29.96
C ILE A 460 3.55 16.46 -31.24
N ASP A 461 3.85 15.18 -31.44
CA ASP A 461 4.46 14.71 -32.68
C ASP A 461 3.43 14.68 -33.83
N GLN A 462 2.17 14.31 -33.56
CA GLN A 462 1.08 14.48 -34.53
C GLN A 462 0.85 15.96 -34.88
N LEU A 463 0.80 16.84 -33.88
CA LEU A 463 0.67 18.29 -34.12
C LEU A 463 1.82 18.84 -34.98
N MET A 464 3.04 18.32 -34.78
CA MET A 464 4.18 18.69 -35.62
C MET A 464 4.01 18.18 -37.05
N ALA A 465 3.59 16.92 -37.24
CA ALA A 465 3.33 16.35 -38.56
C ALA A 465 2.24 17.09 -39.35
N GLU A 466 1.25 17.65 -38.64
CA GLU A 466 0.19 18.50 -39.21
C GLU A 466 0.64 19.95 -39.46
N GLY A 467 1.84 20.33 -39.00
CA GLY A 467 2.38 21.69 -39.12
C GLY A 467 1.70 22.70 -38.19
N THR A 468 1.10 22.23 -37.09
CA THR A 468 0.31 23.05 -36.15
C THR A 468 0.95 23.17 -34.76
N LEU A 469 2.01 22.40 -34.47
CA LEU A 469 2.70 22.47 -33.18
C LEU A 469 3.36 23.83 -32.96
N LYS A 470 2.84 24.55 -31.98
CA LYS A 470 3.40 25.81 -31.47
C LYS A 470 4.07 25.59 -30.13
N VAL A 471 5.13 26.33 -29.88
CA VAL A 471 5.88 26.30 -28.63
C VAL A 471 6.14 27.71 -28.14
N ARG A 472 6.28 27.87 -26.83
CA ARG A 472 6.90 29.05 -26.22
C ARG A 472 8.42 28.85 -26.26
N PRO A 473 9.19 29.68 -26.98
CA PRO A 473 10.64 29.54 -27.04
C PRO A 473 11.29 29.66 -25.67
N LEU A 474 12.35 28.88 -25.47
CA LEU A 474 13.19 28.92 -24.28
C LEU A 474 14.63 29.31 -24.65
N GLU A 475 15.27 30.11 -23.81
CA GLU A 475 16.62 30.62 -23.96
C GLU A 475 17.48 30.23 -22.76
N GLY A 476 18.72 29.83 -23.00
CA GLY A 476 19.67 29.43 -21.97
C GLY A 476 20.91 28.79 -22.58
N SER A 477 21.94 28.58 -21.75
CA SER A 477 23.19 27.96 -22.20
C SER A 477 23.05 26.46 -22.49
N ASN A 478 22.05 25.79 -21.91
CA ASN A 478 21.73 24.38 -22.12
C ASN A 478 20.26 24.10 -21.79
N TRP A 479 19.84 22.85 -21.98
CA TRP A 479 18.47 22.39 -21.75
C TRP A 479 18.00 22.59 -20.29
N LEU A 480 18.88 22.39 -19.31
CA LEU A 480 18.57 22.49 -17.88
C LEU A 480 18.38 23.95 -17.45
N ALA A 481 19.23 24.85 -17.96
CA ALA A 481 19.22 26.29 -17.65
C ALA A 481 18.25 27.09 -18.53
N ALA A 482 17.57 26.46 -19.48
CA ALA A 482 16.65 27.12 -20.41
C ALA A 482 15.47 27.76 -19.66
N ARG A 483 15.10 28.99 -20.05
CA ARG A 483 14.02 29.80 -19.46
C ARG A 483 13.13 30.37 -20.55
N PRO A 484 11.84 30.65 -20.29
CA PRO A 484 10.98 31.32 -21.25
C PRO A 484 11.61 32.59 -21.82
N SER A 485 11.62 32.71 -23.15
CA SER A 485 12.08 33.93 -23.83
C SER A 485 11.25 35.12 -23.36
N ALA A 486 11.92 36.24 -23.10
CA ALA A 486 11.26 37.49 -22.74
C ALA A 486 10.62 38.18 -23.96
N ASP A 487 11.21 37.99 -25.13
CA ASP A 487 10.88 38.71 -26.36
C ASP A 487 9.97 37.91 -27.31
N GLU A 488 10.06 36.58 -27.27
CA GLU A 488 9.27 35.68 -28.13
C GLU A 488 8.26 34.86 -27.31
N LYS A 489 6.97 35.08 -27.58
CA LYS A 489 5.88 34.34 -26.89
C LYS A 489 5.50 33.03 -27.55
N GLU A 490 5.76 32.91 -28.85
CA GLU A 490 5.35 31.77 -29.67
C GLU A 490 6.31 31.60 -30.86
N ASP A 491 6.64 30.34 -31.17
CA ASP A 491 7.32 29.93 -32.41
C ASP A 491 6.64 28.66 -32.95
N LEU A 492 6.74 28.45 -34.26
CA LEU A 492 6.17 27.31 -34.96
C LEU A 492 7.23 26.24 -35.16
N VAL A 493 6.93 25.00 -34.80
CA VAL A 493 7.84 23.87 -34.94
C VAL A 493 7.85 23.36 -36.38
N LYS A 494 9.03 23.33 -37.02
CA LYS A 494 9.24 22.67 -38.31
C LYS A 494 9.53 21.19 -38.14
N GLU A 495 10.34 20.86 -37.14
CA GLU A 495 10.79 19.50 -36.86
C GLU A 495 10.99 19.34 -35.37
N LEU A 496 10.51 18.22 -34.82
CA LEU A 496 10.68 17.86 -33.41
C LEU A 496 11.87 16.91 -33.28
N LEU A 497 12.79 17.22 -32.37
CA LEU A 497 14.00 16.43 -32.11
C LEU A 497 13.87 15.73 -30.74
N GLY A 498 14.77 14.79 -30.44
CA GLY A 498 14.95 14.31 -29.08
C GLY A 498 15.39 15.46 -28.17
N PRO A 499 14.95 15.53 -26.91
CA PRO A 499 15.22 16.68 -26.06
C PRO A 499 16.69 16.79 -25.61
N LEU A 500 17.47 15.71 -25.74
CA LEU A 500 18.88 15.61 -25.34
C LEU A 500 19.75 15.13 -26.49
N THR A 501 21.00 15.58 -26.55
CA THR A 501 22.06 15.05 -27.43
C THR A 501 22.97 14.09 -26.67
N PRO A 502 23.79 13.28 -27.37
CA PRO A 502 24.87 12.53 -26.74
C PRO A 502 25.81 13.36 -25.86
N THR A 503 26.02 14.65 -26.16
CA THR A 503 26.87 15.53 -25.35
C THR A 503 26.20 16.01 -24.07
N ASP A 504 24.87 15.93 -23.98
CA ASP A 504 24.12 16.29 -22.76
C ASP A 504 24.06 15.14 -21.75
N VAL A 505 24.40 13.90 -22.15
CA VAL A 505 24.20 12.67 -21.37
C VAL A 505 25.54 11.99 -21.06
N PRO A 506 26.11 12.18 -19.85
CA PRO A 506 27.37 11.54 -19.46
C PRO A 506 27.27 10.00 -19.48
N ILE A 507 26.17 9.45 -18.97
CA ILE A 507 25.93 8.01 -18.88
C ILE A 507 24.43 7.71 -18.81
N ILE A 508 24.05 6.53 -19.32
CA ILE A 508 22.71 5.97 -19.15
C ILE A 508 22.82 4.77 -18.20
N ARG A 509 22.21 4.86 -17.03
CA ARG A 509 22.07 3.77 -16.07
C ARG A 509 20.80 2.99 -16.39
N CYS A 510 20.85 1.68 -16.41
CA CYS A 510 19.70 0.88 -16.86
C CYS A 510 19.39 -0.25 -15.86
N THR A 511 18.11 -0.44 -15.56
CA THR A 511 17.63 -1.48 -14.65
C THR A 511 16.94 -2.61 -15.42
N GLY A 512 17.42 -3.83 -15.25
CA GLY A 512 16.73 -5.03 -15.74
C GLY A 512 15.70 -5.55 -14.73
N LEU A 513 14.67 -6.25 -15.23
CA LEU A 513 13.68 -6.98 -14.41
C LEU A 513 12.97 -6.09 -13.38
N ASN A 514 12.34 -5.01 -13.84
CA ASN A 514 11.74 -4.02 -12.95
C ASN A 514 10.20 -3.92 -13.04
N TYR A 515 9.50 -4.83 -13.73
CA TYR A 515 8.03 -4.85 -13.75
C TYR A 515 7.49 -6.10 -13.04
N ARG A 516 6.74 -5.92 -11.96
CA ARG A 516 6.32 -6.99 -11.06
C ARG A 516 5.45 -8.02 -11.76
N THR A 517 4.47 -7.58 -12.54
CA THR A 517 3.55 -8.49 -13.23
C THR A 517 4.29 -9.37 -14.24
N HIS A 518 5.26 -8.80 -14.97
CA HIS A 518 6.07 -9.54 -15.94
C HIS A 518 7.02 -10.56 -15.30
N ILE A 519 7.60 -10.24 -14.14
CA ILE A 519 8.48 -11.15 -13.39
C ILE A 519 7.69 -12.37 -12.88
N ILE A 520 6.48 -12.12 -12.38
CA ILE A 520 5.58 -13.18 -11.89
C ILE A 520 5.13 -14.09 -13.04
N GLU A 521 4.75 -13.52 -14.19
CA GLU A 521 4.38 -14.29 -15.39
C GLU A 521 5.53 -15.18 -15.91
N SER A 522 6.77 -14.78 -15.63
CA SER A 522 7.99 -15.51 -16.02
C SER A 522 8.43 -16.56 -14.98
N ASN A 523 7.66 -16.76 -13.90
CA ASN A 523 8.00 -17.64 -12.75
C ASN A 523 9.36 -17.30 -12.11
N TRP A 524 9.74 -16.03 -12.08
CA TRP A 524 10.97 -15.58 -11.42
C TRP A 524 10.64 -14.93 -10.08
N ASP A 525 11.56 -15.03 -9.12
CA ASP A 525 11.44 -14.32 -7.85
C ASP A 525 11.56 -12.81 -8.09
N ILE A 526 10.76 -12.03 -7.36
CA ILE A 526 10.87 -10.57 -7.38
C ILE A 526 12.23 -10.19 -6.79
N PRO A 527 13.09 -9.50 -7.55
CA PRO A 527 14.42 -9.17 -7.08
C PRO A 527 14.36 -8.24 -5.87
N THR A 528 15.26 -8.46 -4.90
CA THR A 528 15.37 -7.60 -3.71
C THR A 528 16.25 -6.37 -3.98
N ASN A 529 17.04 -6.39 -5.05
CA ASN A 529 17.91 -5.30 -5.48
C ASN A 529 17.86 -5.13 -7.01
N PRO A 530 18.05 -3.90 -7.55
CA PRO A 530 18.02 -3.67 -9.00
C PRO A 530 19.15 -4.39 -9.74
N THR A 531 18.85 -4.99 -10.90
CA THR A 531 19.86 -5.56 -11.81
C THR A 531 20.39 -4.47 -12.72
N LEU A 532 21.71 -4.24 -12.74
CA LEU A 532 22.29 -3.04 -13.35
C LEU A 532 23.07 -3.33 -14.63
N PHE A 533 22.96 -2.42 -15.59
CA PHE A 533 23.91 -2.26 -16.69
C PHE A 533 23.98 -0.78 -17.08
N ILE A 534 24.85 -0.44 -18.04
CA ILE A 534 25.04 0.93 -18.51
C ILE A 534 25.06 1.00 -20.03
N LYS A 535 24.69 2.16 -20.57
CA LYS A 535 24.96 2.56 -21.96
C LYS A 535 25.72 3.89 -21.99
N PRO A 536 26.54 4.13 -23.02
CA PRO A 536 27.22 5.40 -23.21
C PRO A 536 26.26 6.47 -23.78
N GLY A 537 26.63 7.75 -23.67
CA GLY A 537 25.83 8.86 -24.24
C GLY A 537 25.61 8.75 -25.76
N GLN A 538 26.49 8.07 -26.49
CA GLN A 538 26.34 7.80 -27.93
C GLN A 538 25.13 6.92 -28.26
N ALA A 539 24.60 6.17 -27.28
CA ALA A 539 23.36 5.44 -27.46
C ALA A 539 22.12 6.36 -27.54
N VAL A 540 22.21 7.64 -27.17
CA VAL A 540 21.10 8.59 -27.29
C VAL A 540 20.76 8.83 -28.77
N GLY A 541 19.49 8.65 -29.12
CA GLY A 541 18.92 8.94 -30.43
C GLY A 541 17.78 9.96 -30.37
N ASP A 542 17.59 10.69 -31.48
CA ASP A 542 16.46 11.61 -31.66
C ASP A 542 15.18 10.86 -32.02
N THR A 543 14.02 11.42 -31.64
CA THR A 543 12.73 10.97 -32.19
C THR A 543 12.72 11.12 -33.72
N ARG A 544 12.08 10.17 -34.39
CA ARG A 544 11.98 9.96 -35.85
C ARG A 544 13.30 9.74 -36.57
N ALA A 545 14.43 9.80 -35.88
CA ALA A 545 15.71 9.48 -36.49
C ALA A 545 15.85 7.96 -36.71
N PRO A 546 16.56 7.54 -37.77
CA PRO A 546 16.85 6.13 -37.96
C PRO A 546 17.81 5.63 -36.87
N ILE A 547 17.50 4.45 -36.33
CA ILE A 547 18.37 3.67 -35.45
C ILE A 547 19.21 2.72 -36.33
N PRO A 548 20.53 2.94 -36.46
CA PRO A 548 21.40 2.05 -37.21
C PRO A 548 21.56 0.72 -36.47
N VAL A 549 21.32 -0.38 -37.16
CA VAL A 549 21.45 -1.75 -36.65
C VAL A 549 22.63 -2.42 -37.35
N PRO A 550 23.77 -2.60 -36.67
CA PRO A 550 24.94 -3.21 -37.27
C PRO A 550 24.64 -4.67 -37.63
N LYS A 551 25.31 -5.21 -38.66
CA LYS A 551 25.12 -6.59 -39.17
C LYS A 551 25.00 -7.66 -38.09
N LEU A 552 25.82 -7.54 -37.04
CA LEU A 552 25.82 -8.49 -35.93
C LEU A 552 24.52 -8.50 -35.11
N SER A 553 23.74 -7.41 -35.15
CA SER A 553 22.50 -7.18 -34.37
C SER A 553 21.21 -7.37 -35.14
N GLN A 554 21.29 -7.43 -36.48
CA GLN A 554 20.13 -7.51 -37.38
C GLN A 554 19.26 -8.76 -37.14
N SER A 555 19.86 -9.85 -36.64
CA SER A 555 19.13 -11.12 -36.50
C SER A 555 18.14 -11.18 -35.34
N LYS A 556 18.45 -10.49 -34.22
CA LYS A 556 17.63 -10.50 -33.01
C LYS A 556 17.56 -9.10 -32.38
N CYS A 557 17.25 -8.10 -33.20
CA CYS A 557 17.02 -6.73 -32.76
C CYS A 557 15.65 -6.61 -32.09
N ASP A 558 15.58 -6.01 -30.90
CA ASP A 558 14.39 -5.97 -30.05
C ASP A 558 14.15 -4.54 -29.52
N TYR A 559 12.90 -4.26 -29.15
CA TYR A 559 12.46 -2.99 -28.55
C TYR A 559 12.11 -3.19 -27.08
N GLU A 560 12.26 -2.14 -26.29
CA GLU A 560 11.96 -2.15 -24.87
C GLU A 560 11.46 -0.74 -24.49
N GLY A 561 10.14 -0.52 -24.47
CA GLY A 561 9.59 0.77 -24.08
C GLY A 561 9.77 1.01 -22.58
N GLU A 562 10.30 2.18 -22.20
CA GLU A 562 10.64 2.49 -20.81
C GLU A 562 10.35 3.94 -20.41
N LEU A 563 9.99 4.12 -19.14
CA LEU A 563 10.12 5.42 -18.46
C LEU A 563 11.63 5.69 -18.26
N THR A 564 12.06 6.90 -18.57
CA THR A 564 13.46 7.32 -18.37
C THR A 564 13.53 8.56 -17.48
N ILE A 565 14.34 8.49 -16.43
CA ILE A 565 14.59 9.60 -15.48
C ILE A 565 15.75 10.43 -16.00
N VAL A 566 15.61 11.76 -15.98
CA VAL A 566 16.67 12.71 -16.33
C VAL A 566 17.21 13.35 -15.05
N ILE A 567 18.49 13.17 -14.75
CA ILE A 567 19.13 13.76 -13.57
C ILE A 567 19.49 15.21 -13.84
N GLY A 568 19.08 16.14 -12.97
CA GLY A 568 19.32 17.58 -13.09
C GLY A 568 20.44 18.12 -12.22
N LYS A 569 20.92 17.34 -11.25
CA LYS A 569 22.00 17.73 -10.34
C LYS A 569 22.81 16.49 -9.97
N ASP A 570 24.13 16.67 -9.81
CA ASP A 570 25.02 15.61 -9.32
C ASP A 570 24.51 15.02 -8.00
N ALA A 571 24.22 13.72 -8.02
CA ALA A 571 23.71 12.94 -6.89
C ALA A 571 24.79 11.99 -6.37
N LYS A 572 25.07 11.99 -5.07
CA LYS A 572 25.97 11.03 -4.42
C LYS A 572 25.44 10.66 -3.04
N ASN A 573 25.23 9.37 -2.80
CA ASN A 573 24.66 8.80 -1.58
C ASN A 573 23.34 9.48 -1.17
N VAL A 574 22.50 9.78 -2.17
CA VAL A 574 21.22 10.45 -1.96
C VAL A 574 20.23 9.46 -1.35
N SER A 575 19.47 9.89 -0.35
CA SER A 575 18.41 9.07 0.25
C SER A 575 17.16 9.05 -0.65
N GLU A 576 16.27 8.07 -0.47
CA GLU A 576 15.04 7.97 -1.28
C GLU A 576 14.11 9.19 -1.08
N GLU A 577 14.12 9.79 0.10
CA GLU A 577 13.35 10.98 0.43
C GLU A 577 13.82 12.19 -0.38
N GLN A 578 15.14 12.33 -0.55
CA GLN A 578 15.79 13.43 -1.26
C GLN A 578 15.88 13.22 -2.77
N ALA A 579 15.62 12.00 -3.27
CA ALA A 579 15.86 11.61 -4.65
C ALA A 579 15.26 12.57 -5.70
N LEU A 580 14.02 13.04 -5.50
CA LEU A 580 13.36 13.92 -6.47
C LEU A 580 14.03 15.29 -6.62
N ASP A 581 14.78 15.75 -5.62
CA ASP A 581 15.52 17.02 -5.67
C ASP A 581 16.68 16.99 -6.69
N TYR A 582 16.99 15.81 -7.22
CA TYR A 582 18.04 15.58 -8.22
C TYR A 582 17.47 15.26 -9.60
N VAL A 583 16.16 15.17 -9.75
CA VAL A 583 15.49 14.82 -11.01
C VAL A 583 15.07 16.09 -11.76
N ALA A 584 15.57 16.28 -12.98
CA ALA A 584 15.13 17.36 -13.86
C ALA A 584 13.78 17.06 -14.54
N GLY A 585 13.50 15.77 -14.77
CA GLY A 585 12.23 15.34 -15.35
C GLY A 585 12.25 13.91 -15.87
N TYR A 586 11.21 13.58 -16.64
CA TYR A 586 10.97 12.27 -17.20
C TYR A 586 10.81 12.36 -18.72
N VAL A 587 11.34 11.36 -19.43
CA VAL A 587 11.28 11.25 -20.89
C VAL A 587 10.91 9.81 -21.28
N VAL A 588 10.27 9.62 -22.43
CA VAL A 588 10.06 8.27 -22.97
C VAL A 588 11.37 7.76 -23.56
N GLY A 589 11.72 6.52 -23.26
CA GLY A 589 12.89 5.85 -23.84
C GLY A 589 12.51 4.54 -24.53
N ASN A 590 13.36 4.10 -25.46
CA ASN A 590 13.34 2.76 -26.02
C ASN A 590 14.72 2.10 -25.81
N ASP A 591 14.81 1.08 -24.95
CA ASP A 591 16.05 0.34 -24.70
C ASP A 591 16.27 -0.72 -25.79
N VAL A 592 16.82 -0.33 -26.94
CA VAL A 592 17.03 -1.25 -28.07
C VAL A 592 18.06 -2.32 -27.71
N SER A 593 17.75 -3.55 -28.11
CA SER A 593 18.44 -4.76 -27.67
C SER A 593 18.91 -5.64 -28.82
N CYS A 594 20.17 -6.05 -28.80
CA CYS A 594 20.76 -7.11 -29.61
C CYS A 594 20.70 -8.43 -28.84
N ARG A 595 19.58 -9.16 -28.90
CA ARG A 595 19.29 -10.28 -27.98
C ARG A 595 20.22 -11.47 -28.10
N ASP A 596 20.77 -11.71 -29.29
CA ASP A 596 21.77 -12.74 -29.51
C ASP A 596 23.09 -12.40 -28.82
N TRP A 597 23.62 -11.20 -28.99
CA TRP A 597 24.82 -10.76 -28.26
C TRP A 597 24.58 -10.45 -26.79
N GLN A 598 23.33 -10.35 -26.36
CA GLN A 598 22.96 -10.23 -24.95
C GLN A 598 22.88 -11.60 -24.26
N LEU A 599 22.15 -12.56 -24.82
CA LEU A 599 21.70 -13.79 -24.12
C LEU A 599 22.23 -15.10 -24.72
N ASP A 600 22.64 -15.12 -26.00
CA ASP A 600 23.06 -16.34 -26.69
C ASP A 600 24.46 -16.76 -26.21
N LYS A 601 24.58 -17.95 -25.62
CA LYS A 601 25.84 -18.42 -25.01
C LYS A 601 26.98 -18.54 -26.02
N ASP A 602 26.66 -18.83 -27.28
CA ASP A 602 27.66 -18.98 -28.34
C ASP A 602 28.22 -17.63 -28.81
N LYS A 603 27.53 -16.52 -28.53
CA LYS A 603 27.96 -15.15 -28.86
C LYS A 603 28.39 -14.36 -27.63
N ALA A 604 27.51 -14.27 -26.63
CA ALA A 604 27.68 -13.50 -25.38
C ALA A 604 28.68 -14.16 -24.40
N GLY A 605 28.95 -15.46 -24.57
CA GLY A 605 29.76 -16.26 -23.66
C GLY A 605 28.96 -16.78 -22.46
N MET A 606 29.66 -17.16 -21.38
CA MET A 606 29.03 -17.80 -20.22
C MET A 606 28.06 -16.90 -19.45
N MET A 607 28.27 -15.58 -19.49
CA MET A 607 27.48 -14.59 -18.77
C MET A 607 26.80 -13.66 -19.77
N PRO A 608 25.54 -13.25 -19.54
CA PRO A 608 24.87 -12.36 -20.47
C PRO A 608 25.55 -10.99 -20.55
N GLN A 609 25.63 -10.42 -21.76
CA GLN A 609 26.37 -9.19 -22.03
C GLN A 609 25.41 -8.00 -22.21
N TRP A 610 24.72 -7.60 -21.14
CA TRP A 610 23.77 -6.48 -21.19
C TRP A 610 24.39 -5.19 -21.71
N CYS A 611 25.58 -4.81 -21.24
CA CYS A 611 26.23 -3.58 -21.70
C CYS A 611 26.54 -3.65 -23.21
N PHE A 612 27.18 -4.72 -23.69
CA PHE A 612 27.54 -4.81 -25.11
C PHE A 612 26.32 -4.91 -26.02
N GLY A 613 25.37 -5.80 -25.70
CA GLY A 613 24.18 -6.03 -26.52
C GLY A 613 23.19 -4.86 -26.56
N LYS A 614 23.36 -3.82 -25.75
CA LYS A 614 22.42 -2.70 -25.66
C LYS A 614 23.04 -1.32 -25.93
N SER A 615 24.36 -1.23 -26.16
CA SER A 615 25.08 0.06 -26.16
C SER A 615 25.51 0.57 -27.55
N PHE A 616 24.95 0.06 -28.65
CA PHE A 616 25.27 0.58 -29.98
C PHE A 616 24.73 2.00 -30.17
N ASP A 617 25.27 2.70 -31.17
CA ASP A 617 24.89 4.08 -31.45
C ASP A 617 23.38 4.20 -31.66
N LYS A 618 22.75 5.16 -30.98
CA LYS A 618 21.30 5.39 -30.97
C LYS A 618 20.43 4.22 -30.46
N TYR A 619 20.95 3.25 -29.70
CA TYR A 619 20.15 2.17 -29.08
C TYR A 619 19.36 2.60 -27.83
N ALA A 620 19.32 3.88 -27.50
CA ALA A 620 18.53 4.47 -26.44
C ALA A 620 17.93 5.81 -26.91
N PRO A 621 17.09 5.81 -27.97
CA PRO A 621 16.41 7.03 -28.36
C PRO A 621 15.47 7.48 -27.24
N VAL A 622 15.39 8.79 -27.06
CA VAL A 622 14.55 9.43 -26.03
C VAL A 622 13.77 10.59 -26.62
N GLY A 623 12.53 10.77 -26.17
CA GLY A 623 11.69 11.87 -26.63
C GLY A 623 10.21 11.69 -26.28
N PRO A 624 9.32 12.49 -26.87
CA PRO A 624 9.62 13.71 -27.63
C PRO A 624 9.91 14.91 -26.72
N ALA A 625 9.64 14.80 -25.42
CA ALA A 625 9.77 15.89 -24.45
C ALA A 625 10.29 15.40 -23.10
N ILE A 626 10.94 16.29 -22.34
CA ILE A 626 11.20 16.07 -20.91
C ILE A 626 10.11 16.79 -20.12
N VAL A 627 9.46 16.10 -19.20
CA VAL A 627 8.42 16.67 -18.35
C VAL A 627 8.89 16.74 -16.91
N SER A 628 8.77 17.91 -16.28
CA SER A 628 9.35 18.16 -14.96
C SER A 628 8.60 17.41 -13.84
N PRO A 629 9.26 17.12 -12.69
CA PRO A 629 8.60 16.53 -11.52
C PRO A 629 7.52 17.45 -10.92
N LYS A 630 7.57 18.76 -11.21
CA LYS A 630 6.48 19.69 -10.87
C LYS A 630 5.17 19.31 -11.55
N VAL A 631 5.23 18.68 -12.72
CA VAL A 631 4.05 18.24 -13.47
C VAL A 631 3.67 16.80 -13.14
N LEU A 632 4.65 15.89 -13.12
CA LEU A 632 4.40 14.43 -13.03
C LEU A 632 4.76 13.81 -11.67
N GLY A 633 5.22 14.59 -10.69
CA GLY A 633 5.62 14.07 -9.38
C GLY A 633 6.78 13.09 -9.48
N ASP A 634 6.60 11.89 -8.94
CA ASP A 634 7.56 10.77 -9.03
C ASP A 634 7.31 9.84 -10.24
N ALA A 635 6.44 10.25 -11.18
CA ALA A 635 6.08 9.50 -12.38
C ALA A 635 5.52 8.09 -12.15
N SER A 636 4.94 7.83 -10.97
CA SER A 636 4.12 6.65 -10.71
C SER A 636 2.72 6.79 -11.34
N GLY A 637 2.10 5.67 -11.71
CA GLY A 637 0.72 5.64 -12.21
C GLY A 637 0.54 5.95 -13.70
N LEU A 638 1.61 6.18 -14.46
CA LEU A 638 1.54 6.55 -15.88
C LEU A 638 1.35 5.31 -16.75
N ARG A 639 0.41 5.37 -17.71
CA ARG A 639 0.25 4.28 -18.68
C ARG A 639 1.37 4.34 -19.73
N LEU A 640 2.02 3.20 -19.97
CA LEU A 640 3.07 3.01 -20.97
C LEU A 640 2.59 2.01 -22.02
N ARG A 641 2.77 2.35 -23.31
CA ARG A 641 2.51 1.43 -24.43
C ARG A 641 3.62 1.45 -25.45
N THR A 642 3.88 0.30 -26.06
CA THR A 642 4.80 0.18 -27.19
C THR A 642 4.11 -0.46 -28.38
N TYR A 643 4.30 0.13 -29.55
CA TYR A 643 3.78 -0.34 -30.83
C TYR A 643 4.91 -0.61 -31.82
N VAL A 644 4.77 -1.65 -32.63
CA VAL A 644 5.65 -1.91 -33.78
C VAL A 644 4.79 -1.97 -35.04
N ASN A 645 5.03 -1.07 -35.99
CA ASN A 645 4.19 -0.92 -37.19
C ASN A 645 2.68 -0.82 -36.89
N GLY A 646 2.34 -0.14 -35.78
CA GLY A 646 0.96 0.02 -35.30
C GLY A 646 0.40 -1.16 -34.50
N GLU A 647 1.10 -2.29 -34.41
CA GLU A 647 0.72 -3.43 -33.55
C GLU A 647 1.10 -3.12 -32.09
N LEU A 648 0.12 -3.16 -31.17
CA LEU A 648 0.38 -3.01 -29.74
C LEU A 648 1.13 -4.24 -29.21
N ARG A 649 2.34 -4.03 -28.67
CA ARG A 649 3.19 -5.10 -28.15
C ARG A 649 3.46 -5.04 -26.65
N GLN A 650 3.38 -3.86 -26.04
CA GLN A 650 3.48 -3.67 -24.59
C GLN A 650 2.37 -2.73 -24.12
N ASP A 651 1.73 -3.02 -22.98
CA ASP A 651 0.74 -2.15 -22.31
C ASP A 651 0.85 -2.37 -20.80
N ALA A 652 1.32 -1.36 -20.08
CA ALA A 652 1.60 -1.45 -18.65
C ALA A 652 1.38 -0.11 -17.95
N ASN A 653 1.51 -0.12 -16.62
CA ASN A 653 1.48 1.08 -15.80
C ASN A 653 2.79 1.20 -15.01
N THR A 654 3.36 2.39 -14.90
CA THR A 654 4.60 2.62 -14.14
C THR A 654 4.46 2.34 -12.64
N SER A 655 3.24 2.22 -12.10
CA SER A 655 3.00 1.72 -10.74
C SER A 655 3.38 0.24 -10.55
N ASP A 656 3.55 -0.53 -11.63
CA ASP A 656 4.01 -1.92 -11.59
C ASP A 656 5.54 -2.04 -11.44
N LEU A 657 6.27 -0.91 -11.40
CA LEU A 657 7.70 -0.91 -11.18
C LEU A 657 8.06 -1.51 -9.81
N CYS A 658 8.98 -2.48 -9.76
CA CYS A 658 9.49 -3.04 -8.50
C CYS A 658 10.31 -2.01 -7.71
N PHE A 659 11.08 -1.19 -8.43
CA PHE A 659 11.89 -0.10 -7.92
C PHE A 659 11.51 1.19 -8.67
N GLY A 660 10.77 2.07 -8.02
CA GLY A 660 10.37 3.37 -8.58
C GLY A 660 11.50 4.41 -8.62
N VAL A 661 11.16 5.62 -9.08
CA VAL A 661 12.12 6.72 -9.32
C VAL A 661 13.01 7.00 -8.11
N ARG A 662 12.41 7.14 -6.93
CA ARG A 662 13.13 7.46 -5.68
C ARG A 662 14.18 6.39 -5.34
N LYS A 663 13.79 5.13 -5.43
CA LYS A 663 14.65 3.98 -5.16
C LYS A 663 15.82 3.92 -6.13
N LEU A 664 15.56 4.09 -7.42
CA LEU A 664 16.58 4.01 -8.45
C LEU A 664 17.60 5.15 -8.34
N VAL A 665 17.16 6.39 -8.15
CA VAL A 665 18.08 7.53 -7.96
C VAL A 665 18.96 7.34 -6.73
N SER A 666 18.35 6.94 -5.60
CA SER A 666 19.11 6.66 -4.37
C SER A 666 20.13 5.54 -4.60
N PHE A 667 19.70 4.43 -5.19
CA PHE A 667 20.54 3.26 -5.43
C PHE A 667 21.72 3.56 -6.37
N TYR A 668 21.46 4.19 -7.53
CA TYR A 668 22.53 4.52 -8.48
C TYR A 668 23.52 5.56 -7.96
N SER A 669 23.10 6.42 -7.04
CA SER A 669 23.98 7.39 -6.39
C SER A 669 24.82 6.78 -5.25
N THR A 670 24.57 5.53 -4.85
CA THR A 670 25.29 4.91 -3.72
C THR A 670 26.72 4.56 -4.11
N GLY A 671 27.69 5.10 -3.38
CA GLY A 671 29.13 4.86 -3.58
C GLY A 671 29.76 5.57 -4.78
N GLN A 672 28.96 6.19 -5.66
CA GLN A 672 29.43 6.89 -6.87
C GLN A 672 28.60 8.15 -7.17
N THR A 673 29.18 9.12 -7.86
CA THR A 673 28.41 10.27 -8.35
C THR A 673 27.60 9.87 -9.58
N LEU A 674 26.31 10.19 -9.56
CA LEU A 674 25.43 10.20 -10.70
C LEU A 674 25.32 11.64 -11.20
N GLU A 675 25.99 11.95 -12.31
CA GLU A 675 26.18 13.31 -12.82
C GLU A 675 24.89 13.91 -13.39
N ALA A 676 24.74 15.23 -13.29
CA ALA A 676 23.69 15.97 -14.01
C ALA A 676 23.75 15.65 -15.52
N GLY A 677 22.59 15.45 -16.13
CA GLY A 677 22.43 14.96 -17.50
C GLY A 677 22.41 13.44 -17.63
N SER A 678 22.80 12.68 -16.60
CA SER A 678 22.70 11.22 -16.64
C SER A 678 21.25 10.79 -16.77
N LEU A 679 21.03 9.67 -17.46
CA LEU A 679 19.72 9.06 -17.60
C LEU A 679 19.61 7.79 -16.74
N ILE A 680 18.42 7.49 -16.25
CA ILE A 680 18.08 6.18 -15.68
C ILE A 680 16.92 5.59 -16.47
N MET A 681 17.17 4.54 -17.25
CA MET A 681 16.13 3.73 -17.92
C MET A 681 15.62 2.69 -16.92
N THR A 682 14.32 2.75 -16.59
CA THR A 682 13.77 2.09 -15.41
C THR A 682 13.49 0.61 -15.58
N GLY A 683 13.70 0.03 -16.76
CA GLY A 683 13.27 -1.30 -17.14
C GLY A 683 11.99 -1.30 -17.95
N THR A 684 11.78 -2.37 -18.70
CA THR A 684 10.67 -2.54 -19.65
C THR A 684 9.62 -3.54 -19.14
N PRO A 685 8.32 -3.33 -19.44
CA PRO A 685 7.29 -4.30 -19.13
C PRO A 685 7.34 -5.52 -20.05
N GLY A 686 6.49 -6.52 -19.77
CA GLY A 686 6.32 -7.68 -20.64
C GLY A 686 5.89 -7.31 -22.06
N GLY A 687 6.21 -8.19 -23.02
CA GLY A 687 5.85 -8.01 -24.44
C GLY A 687 7.01 -7.68 -25.38
N VAL A 688 8.26 -7.82 -24.92
CA VAL A 688 9.46 -7.79 -25.79
C VAL A 688 9.47 -8.97 -26.75
N ALA A 689 10.08 -8.82 -27.93
CA ALA A 689 10.05 -9.86 -28.97
C ALA A 689 10.65 -11.19 -28.47
N ALA A 690 11.72 -11.14 -27.66
CA ALA A 690 12.35 -12.33 -27.10
C ALA A 690 11.43 -13.16 -26.17
N ALA A 691 10.40 -12.55 -25.59
CA ALA A 691 9.46 -13.21 -24.69
C ALA A 691 8.21 -13.74 -25.41
N MET A 692 8.06 -13.49 -26.71
CA MET A 692 6.93 -14.00 -27.49
C MET A 692 7.08 -15.49 -27.76
N LYS A 693 5.95 -16.20 -27.88
CA LYS A 693 5.90 -17.63 -28.25
C LYS A 693 6.62 -17.90 -29.59
N VAL A 694 6.46 -16.97 -30.53
CA VAL A 694 7.25 -16.92 -31.77
C VAL A 694 7.90 -15.54 -31.77
N PRO A 695 9.22 -15.43 -31.54
CA PRO A 695 9.89 -14.14 -31.50
C PRO A 695 9.72 -13.35 -32.80
N GLN A 696 9.24 -12.12 -32.69
CA GLN A 696 9.07 -11.19 -33.81
C GLN A 696 10.05 -10.01 -33.66
N TYR A 697 11.33 -10.30 -33.91
CA TYR A 697 12.39 -9.29 -33.88
C TYR A 697 12.22 -8.23 -34.98
N LEU A 698 12.70 -7.02 -34.69
CA LEU A 698 12.64 -5.87 -35.57
C LEU A 698 13.40 -6.13 -36.88
N GLN A 699 12.84 -5.66 -37.99
CA GLN A 699 13.37 -5.73 -39.35
C GLN A 699 13.78 -4.34 -39.86
N ASP A 700 14.54 -4.28 -40.97
CA ASP A 700 14.84 -3.02 -41.66
C ASP A 700 13.54 -2.31 -42.06
N GLY A 701 13.41 -1.03 -41.69
CA GLY A 701 12.26 -0.20 -41.97
C GLY A 701 11.12 -0.26 -40.95
N ASP A 702 11.18 -1.11 -39.93
CA ASP A 702 10.15 -1.17 -38.88
C ASP A 702 10.07 0.16 -38.10
N GLU A 703 8.85 0.62 -37.81
CA GLU A 703 8.59 1.75 -36.93
C GLU A 703 8.26 1.27 -35.52
N VAL A 704 8.96 1.80 -34.52
CA VAL A 704 8.67 1.59 -33.10
C VAL A 704 8.14 2.87 -32.48
N VAL A 705 6.96 2.81 -31.86
CA VAL A 705 6.34 3.93 -31.15
C VAL A 705 6.17 3.58 -29.67
N VAL A 706 6.83 4.32 -28.79
CA VAL A 706 6.65 4.21 -27.34
C VAL A 706 5.86 5.43 -26.85
N GLU A 707 4.77 5.20 -26.14
CA GLU A 707 3.87 6.22 -25.59
C GLU A 707 3.87 6.13 -24.07
N ILE A 708 4.05 7.28 -23.40
CA ILE A 708 3.81 7.39 -21.96
C ILE A 708 2.85 8.56 -21.71
N GLU A 709 1.78 8.29 -20.98
CA GLU A 709 0.80 9.28 -20.54
C GLU A 709 1.50 10.46 -19.84
N GLY A 710 1.09 11.68 -20.17
CA GLY A 710 1.67 12.90 -19.63
C GLY A 710 3.03 13.32 -20.21
N ILE A 711 3.70 12.47 -21.01
CA ILE A 711 4.99 12.79 -21.66
C ILE A 711 4.84 12.96 -23.18
N GLY A 712 4.32 11.93 -23.86
CA GLY A 712 4.11 11.94 -25.31
C GLY A 712 4.57 10.64 -25.98
N LYS A 713 4.78 10.71 -27.31
CA LYS A 713 5.15 9.56 -28.14
C LYS A 713 6.54 9.71 -28.75
N LEU A 714 7.42 8.79 -28.41
CA LEU A 714 8.72 8.59 -29.06
C LEU A 714 8.53 7.67 -30.25
N ARG A 715 8.87 8.12 -31.46
CA ARG A 715 8.78 7.32 -32.70
C ARG A 715 10.18 7.08 -33.23
N ASN A 716 10.55 5.88 -33.65
CA ASN A 716 11.85 5.62 -34.27
C ASN A 716 11.71 4.63 -35.43
N VAL A 717 12.59 4.72 -36.43
CA VAL A 717 12.62 3.79 -37.56
C VAL A 717 13.91 2.97 -37.52
N ILE A 718 13.80 1.66 -37.69
CA ILE A 718 14.94 0.75 -37.69
C ILE A 718 15.62 0.78 -39.06
N LYS A 719 16.96 0.91 -39.06
CA LYS A 719 17.75 0.93 -40.28
C LYS A 719 18.92 -0.04 -40.19
N PHE A 720 18.92 -1.07 -41.01
CA PHE A 720 20.01 -2.05 -41.06
C PHE A 720 21.20 -1.49 -41.84
N ASP A 721 22.41 -1.64 -41.27
CA ASP A 721 23.66 -1.30 -41.95
C ASP A 721 23.97 -2.26 -43.10
N GLU A 722 24.56 -1.73 -44.18
CA GLU A 722 24.91 -2.47 -45.40
C GLU A 722 26.06 -3.48 -45.26
#